data_AF-A0A2N3XXN8-F1
#
_entry.id   AF-A0A2N3XXN8-F1
#
_cell.length_a   1.000
_cell.length_b   1.000
_cell.length_c   1.000
_cell.angle_alpha   90.00
_cell.angle_beta   90.00
_cell.angle_gamma   90.00
#
_symmetry.space_group_name_H-M   'P 1'
#
loop_
_entity.id
_entity.type
_entity.pdbx_description
1 polymer ?
#
loop_
_entity_poly.entity_id
_entity_poly.type
_entity_poly.pdbx_seq_one_letter_code
_entity_poly.pdbx_strand_id
1 'polypeptide(L)'
;MAGRTTHRRVGNLPAERTSFVGRRQEIADVREMLSRSRMVTLIGVGGVGKTRLALRAAVQLGRAYRDGAWLVELAEVHEDELVVHTIAQALGIQDWSSRGVEAVLADYVRDKDILIVLDNCEQVLGGCVKACTVLLDVAPALRVLATSRQPLDVYGEHVLVVSTLPVPDPSEVERLRGAEMPNSVRLFVERASAAGFQCVRGHEVVIAKLCRELDGIPLAIELAAARTRFFSVDEILARIGDRFRLLAGGCRTSARHQTLKATMDWSYELCSEEERMLWARMSVFARGMDLKAAEDVCSSADLTPERVLDLTASLVDKSILIRTEVPAGNDTATRTRYQMLATVREYGLSLLGESEKQQLRKRHRDWYLGLAERCAREWFGPDQLEWRARITAEHDNLRAALEFCATQPGQVQAGLRLAGALWFYWTACGFIAEGRKWLDRLLALDSRPTEARATDLWVCSWLASHQGDLEWGRATAERCSALAEELRDQGLAAFGMHLRGVAAMAEGELAEARELCLQAWSRHRAHDTMTSPMVMSLFQAGLVACLQDEPDQATADVAEVLRITAEVGESWTRSWALVVRGLACWMRGDPNAAVADLRESIGFKSRLNDLFGLGVAVEVLAWSYVSLGEHAQAARLFGVLERIWPLVGIPLLGSQQLLDYRKKAEGEARAALGESAFGEIFAETAKLPLEQGLAMAMRGKTRSAPVAPPEARGQRPGWPLTRRELQVAEAVAEGMSNKEIAAQLVISQRTAETHVEHILTKLDFGSRTQIATWLAAQRNSESTT
;
A
#
# COMPACT_ATOMS: atom_id res chain seq x y z
N MET A 1 20.29 30.79 -2.48
CA MET A 1 19.61 29.62 -1.91
C MET A 1 18.81 28.96 -3.02
N ALA A 2 19.32 27.86 -3.58
CA ALA A 2 18.69 27.14 -4.68
C ALA A 2 17.61 26.19 -4.13
N GLY A 3 16.39 26.31 -4.64
CA GLY A 3 15.26 25.47 -4.28
C GLY A 3 15.52 24.01 -4.64
N ARG A 4 15.44 23.13 -3.64
CA ARG A 4 15.36 21.69 -3.84
C ARG A 4 13.99 21.35 -4.42
N THR A 5 13.90 21.22 -5.74
CA THR A 5 12.85 20.47 -6.40
C THR A 5 12.99 19.00 -6.01
N THR A 6 12.21 18.56 -5.02
CA THR A 6 12.08 17.15 -4.66
C THR A 6 11.29 16.43 -5.75
N HIS A 7 11.97 15.97 -6.82
CA HIS A 7 11.42 14.94 -7.69
C HIS A 7 11.21 13.67 -6.85
N ARG A 8 9.95 13.38 -6.50
CA ARG A 8 9.56 12.14 -5.82
C ARG A 8 9.96 10.98 -6.75
N ARG A 9 10.74 10.01 -6.23
CA ARG A 9 11.23 8.85 -7.00
C ARG A 9 10.04 8.05 -7.52
N VAL A 10 10.06 7.66 -8.78
CA VAL A 10 9.11 6.68 -9.34
C VAL A 10 9.52 5.30 -8.82
N GLY A 11 8.59 4.57 -8.19
CA GLY A 11 8.83 3.27 -7.55
C GLY A 11 8.38 3.21 -6.08
N ASN A 12 8.55 2.04 -5.45
CA ASN A 12 8.12 1.75 -4.07
C ASN A 12 9.29 1.47 -3.09
N LEU A 13 10.54 1.80 -3.48
CA LEU A 13 11.72 1.50 -2.64
C LEU A 13 11.63 2.22 -1.27
N PRO A 14 11.83 1.50 -0.15
CA PRO A 14 11.73 2.07 1.18
C PRO A 14 12.87 3.06 1.48
N ALA A 15 12.59 4.04 2.35
CA ALA A 15 13.63 4.92 2.89
C ALA A 15 14.53 4.14 3.86
N GLU A 16 15.84 4.38 3.79
CA GLU A 16 16.78 3.82 4.75
C GLU A 16 16.58 4.44 6.13
N ARG A 17 16.23 3.60 7.11
CA ARG A 17 16.02 4.01 8.51
C ARG A 17 17.28 3.93 9.37
N THR A 18 18.28 3.19 8.89
CA THR A 18 19.56 3.01 9.57
C THR A 18 20.70 3.23 8.58
N SER A 19 21.86 3.66 9.09
CA SER A 19 23.06 3.85 8.30
C SER A 19 23.46 2.57 7.56
N PHE A 20 23.83 2.71 6.28
CA PHE A 20 24.40 1.63 5.48
C PHE A 20 25.93 1.73 5.49
N VAL A 21 26.57 0.77 6.16
CA VAL A 21 28.02 0.78 6.42
C VAL A 21 28.77 -0.02 5.36
N GLY A 22 29.69 0.65 4.66
CA GLY A 22 30.62 0.02 3.72
C GLY A 22 29.98 -0.37 2.39
N ARG A 23 30.55 -1.41 1.76
CA ARG A 23 30.09 -2.04 0.50
C ARG A 23 30.05 -1.17 -0.75
N ARG A 24 30.96 -0.19 -0.85
CA ARG A 24 31.07 0.66 -2.04
C ARG A 24 31.48 -0.15 -3.28
N GLN A 25 32.35 -1.13 -3.12
CA GLN A 25 32.79 -1.99 -4.21
C GLN A 25 31.64 -2.88 -4.69
N GLU A 26 30.95 -3.57 -3.78
CA GLU A 26 29.84 -4.45 -4.15
C GLU A 26 28.69 -3.68 -4.83
N ILE A 27 28.42 -2.43 -4.41
CA ILE A 27 27.45 -1.57 -5.13
C ILE A 27 27.95 -1.23 -6.53
N ALA A 28 29.24 -0.94 -6.69
CA ALA A 28 29.85 -0.68 -8.00
C ALA A 28 29.79 -1.93 -8.89
N ASP A 29 30.04 -3.11 -8.33
CA ASP A 29 29.96 -4.40 -9.03
C ASP A 29 28.52 -4.70 -9.47
N VAL A 30 27.52 -4.47 -8.61
CA VAL A 30 26.10 -4.61 -8.98
C VAL A 30 25.74 -3.68 -10.13
N ARG A 31 26.20 -2.41 -10.08
CA ARG A 31 25.98 -1.45 -11.16
C ARG A 31 26.62 -1.90 -12.47
N GLU A 32 27.85 -2.39 -12.41
CA GLU A 32 28.57 -2.88 -13.59
C GLU A 32 27.88 -4.12 -14.17
N MET A 33 27.49 -5.08 -13.33
CA MET A 33 26.78 -6.29 -13.77
C MET A 33 25.44 -5.93 -14.42
N LEU A 34 24.62 -5.08 -13.79
CA LEU A 34 23.35 -4.61 -14.38
C LEU A 34 23.53 -3.79 -15.67
N SER A 35 24.73 -3.27 -15.95
CA SER A 35 25.01 -2.63 -17.25
C SER A 35 25.31 -3.63 -18.37
N ARG A 36 25.74 -4.85 -18.01
CA ARG A 36 26.14 -5.91 -18.94
C ARG A 36 25.09 -7.02 -19.07
N SER A 37 24.28 -7.23 -18.03
CA SER A 37 23.24 -8.25 -17.97
C SER A 37 21.90 -7.66 -17.54
N ARG A 38 20.82 -8.36 -17.89
CA ARG A 38 19.45 -8.00 -17.49
C ARG A 38 19.00 -8.72 -16.22
N MET A 39 19.74 -9.74 -15.78
CA MET A 39 19.47 -10.50 -14.57
C MET A 39 20.73 -10.56 -13.70
N VAL A 40 20.61 -10.08 -12.46
CA VAL A 40 21.68 -10.16 -11.46
C VAL A 40 21.09 -10.73 -10.17
N THR A 41 21.72 -11.77 -9.63
CA THR A 41 21.31 -12.39 -8.37
C THR A 41 22.38 -12.23 -7.31
N LEU A 42 22.00 -11.63 -6.19
CA LEU A 42 22.82 -11.56 -4.99
C LEU A 42 22.62 -12.84 -4.19
N ILE A 43 23.66 -13.66 -4.10
CA ILE A 43 23.64 -14.88 -3.28
C ILE A 43 24.52 -14.72 -2.04
N GLY A 44 24.20 -15.46 -0.99
CA GLY A 44 24.97 -15.42 0.25
C GLY A 44 24.18 -15.93 1.45
N VAL A 45 24.91 -16.16 2.55
CA VAL A 45 24.34 -16.71 3.79
C VAL A 45 23.28 -15.78 4.41
N GLY A 46 22.42 -16.34 5.29
CA GLY A 46 21.46 -15.56 6.06
C GLY A 46 22.15 -14.45 6.87
N GLY A 47 21.52 -13.28 6.99
CA GLY A 47 22.06 -12.17 7.78
C GLY A 47 23.25 -11.42 7.17
N VAL A 48 23.72 -11.79 5.96
CA VAL A 48 24.82 -11.09 5.27
C VAL A 48 24.42 -9.72 4.70
N GLY A 49 23.13 -9.37 4.71
CA GLY A 49 22.65 -8.05 4.25
C GLY A 49 22.42 -7.95 2.73
N LYS A 50 22.05 -9.05 2.06
CA LYS A 50 21.71 -9.06 0.62
C LYS A 50 20.59 -8.08 0.29
N THR A 51 19.49 -8.13 1.04
CA THR A 51 18.35 -7.21 0.93
C THR A 51 18.77 -5.76 1.03
N ARG A 52 19.55 -5.40 2.07
CA ARG A 52 20.02 -4.02 2.24
C ARG A 52 20.94 -3.58 1.10
N LEU A 53 21.81 -4.45 0.60
CA LEU A 53 22.68 -4.17 -0.54
C LEU A 53 21.87 -3.97 -1.84
N ALA A 54 20.90 -4.83 -2.12
CA ALA A 54 20.04 -4.73 -3.29
C ALA A 54 19.22 -3.43 -3.28
N LEU A 55 18.61 -3.11 -2.15
CA LEU A 55 17.85 -1.87 -1.97
C LEU A 55 18.73 -0.63 -2.13
N ARG A 56 19.94 -0.63 -1.53
CA ARG A 56 20.90 0.49 -1.67
C ARG A 56 21.33 0.68 -3.13
N ALA A 57 21.63 -0.41 -3.83
CA ALA A 57 21.98 -0.39 -5.25
C ALA A 57 20.80 0.12 -6.09
N ALA A 58 19.60 -0.41 -5.89
CA ALA A 58 18.39 0.00 -6.61
C ALA A 58 18.04 1.48 -6.36
N VAL A 59 18.24 1.98 -5.14
CA VAL A 59 18.07 3.40 -4.80
C VAL A 59 19.03 4.31 -5.58
N GLN A 60 20.29 3.89 -5.77
CA GLN A 60 21.28 4.66 -6.52
C GLN A 60 21.03 4.57 -8.03
N LEU A 61 20.63 3.40 -8.51
CA LEU A 61 20.38 3.12 -9.92
C LEU A 61 19.00 3.59 -10.40
N GLY A 62 18.03 3.77 -9.50
CA GLY A 62 16.65 4.07 -9.85
C GLY A 62 16.45 5.35 -10.66
N ARG A 63 17.43 6.27 -10.67
CA ARG A 63 17.42 7.46 -11.54
C ARG A 63 17.75 7.17 -13.00
N ALA A 64 18.38 6.03 -13.29
CA ALA A 64 18.76 5.61 -14.63
C ALA A 64 17.61 4.95 -15.40
N TYR A 65 16.56 4.51 -14.69
CA TYR A 65 15.39 3.83 -15.26
C TYR A 65 14.24 4.83 -15.37
N ARG A 66 13.72 5.05 -16.58
CA ARG A 66 12.65 6.04 -16.83
C ARG A 66 11.38 5.73 -16.01
N ASP A 67 11.06 4.45 -15.87
CA ASP A 67 9.82 3.96 -15.23
C ASP A 67 10.07 3.47 -13.78
N GLY A 68 11.25 3.76 -13.22
CA GLY A 68 11.57 3.63 -11.80
C GLY A 68 12.09 2.25 -11.37
N ALA A 69 12.24 2.10 -10.05
CA ALA A 69 12.73 0.87 -9.42
C ALA A 69 11.73 0.35 -8.38
N TRP A 70 11.47 -0.95 -8.40
CA TRP A 70 10.36 -1.58 -7.69
C TRP A 70 10.83 -2.78 -6.87
N LEU A 71 10.55 -2.77 -5.57
CA LEU A 71 10.78 -3.88 -4.64
C LEU A 71 9.58 -4.82 -4.63
N VAL A 72 9.86 -6.10 -4.80
CA VAL A 72 8.93 -7.22 -4.65
C VAL A 72 9.46 -8.10 -3.53
N GLU A 73 8.78 -8.10 -2.39
CA GLU A 73 9.15 -8.92 -1.23
C GLU A 73 8.44 -10.28 -1.32
N LEU A 74 9.23 -11.35 -1.42
CA LEU A 74 8.72 -12.73 -1.55
C LEU A 74 8.89 -13.54 -0.26
N ALA A 75 9.33 -12.91 0.84
CA ALA A 75 9.61 -13.59 2.11
C ALA A 75 8.41 -14.35 2.71
N GLU A 76 7.19 -13.88 2.44
CA GLU A 76 5.94 -14.46 2.94
C GLU A 76 5.14 -15.17 1.83
N VAL A 77 5.74 -15.33 0.65
CA VAL A 77 5.11 -16.05 -0.47
C VAL A 77 5.63 -17.48 -0.44
N HIS A 78 4.71 -18.45 -0.34
CA HIS A 78 5.03 -19.87 -0.27
C HIS A 78 4.63 -20.65 -1.53
N GLU A 79 3.91 -20.01 -2.45
CA GLU A 79 3.46 -20.61 -3.71
C GLU A 79 4.12 -19.94 -4.90
N ASP A 80 4.65 -20.77 -5.81
CA ASP A 80 5.24 -20.33 -7.06
C ASP A 80 4.27 -19.49 -7.91
N GLU A 81 3.00 -19.87 -7.94
CA GLU A 81 1.96 -19.18 -8.73
C GLU A 81 1.62 -17.78 -8.19
N LEU A 82 1.87 -17.48 -6.91
CA LEU A 82 1.61 -16.15 -6.32
C LEU A 82 2.72 -15.13 -6.64
N VAL A 83 3.86 -15.58 -7.18
CA VAL A 83 4.98 -14.70 -7.50
C VAL A 83 4.56 -13.63 -8.50
N VAL A 84 3.87 -14.01 -9.58
CA VAL A 84 3.41 -13.07 -10.61
C VAL A 84 2.41 -12.05 -10.05
N HIS A 85 1.45 -12.51 -9.24
CA HIS A 85 0.51 -11.62 -8.56
C HIS A 85 1.23 -10.63 -7.63
N THR A 86 2.26 -11.07 -6.92
CA THR A 86 3.04 -10.22 -6.02
C THR A 86 3.87 -9.19 -6.80
N ILE A 87 4.42 -9.56 -7.96
CA ILE A 87 5.10 -8.62 -8.87
C ILE A 87 4.11 -7.59 -9.42
N ALA A 88 2.95 -8.04 -9.91
CA ALA A 88 1.90 -7.16 -10.44
C ALA A 88 1.42 -6.15 -9.38
N GLN A 89 1.17 -6.64 -8.16
CA GLN A 89 0.79 -5.82 -7.01
C GLN A 89 1.87 -4.78 -6.68
N ALA A 90 3.15 -5.17 -6.68
CA ALA A 90 4.25 -4.24 -6.40
C ALA A 90 4.33 -3.12 -7.45
N LEU A 91 4.03 -3.40 -8.71
CA LEU A 91 3.93 -2.43 -9.81
C LEU A 91 2.62 -1.61 -9.80
N GLY A 92 1.71 -1.91 -8.87
CA GLY A 92 0.41 -1.24 -8.74
C GLY A 92 -0.63 -1.68 -9.78
N ILE A 93 -0.41 -2.82 -10.45
CA ILE A 93 -1.35 -3.40 -11.40
C ILE A 93 -2.51 -4.00 -10.60
N GLN A 94 -3.72 -3.59 -10.93
CA GLN A 94 -4.96 -4.18 -10.45
C GLN A 94 -5.58 -4.86 -11.65
N ASP A 95 -5.35 -6.15 -11.86
CA ASP A 95 -5.83 -6.81 -13.09
C ASP A 95 -7.35 -7.06 -13.04
N TRP A 96 -8.10 -6.18 -13.72
CA TRP A 96 -9.53 -6.29 -14.03
C TRP A 96 -9.75 -6.88 -15.44
N SER A 97 -8.83 -7.70 -15.95
CA SER A 97 -9.05 -8.45 -17.19
C SER A 97 -9.22 -9.94 -16.93
N SER A 98 -9.87 -10.62 -17.87
CA SER A 98 -10.01 -12.08 -17.91
C SER A 98 -8.76 -12.76 -18.45
N ARG A 99 -7.81 -11.97 -19.00
CA ARG A 99 -6.49 -12.46 -19.37
C ARG A 99 -5.73 -12.76 -18.08
N GLY A 100 -4.98 -13.86 -18.04
CA GLY A 100 -4.18 -14.18 -16.86
C GLY A 100 -3.21 -13.05 -16.53
N VAL A 101 -3.00 -12.80 -15.22
CA VAL A 101 -2.15 -11.72 -14.70
C VAL A 101 -0.74 -11.69 -15.31
N GLU A 102 -0.24 -12.84 -15.74
CA GLU A 102 1.02 -12.98 -16.49
C GLU A 102 1.03 -12.19 -17.78
N ALA A 103 -0.05 -12.27 -18.58
CA ALA A 103 -0.16 -11.58 -19.85
C ALA A 103 -0.27 -10.07 -19.66
N VAL A 104 -1.06 -9.62 -18.68
CA VAL A 104 -1.20 -8.20 -18.34
C VAL A 104 0.12 -7.62 -17.84
N LEU A 105 0.81 -8.35 -16.96
CA LEU A 105 2.12 -7.95 -16.48
C LEU A 105 3.13 -7.85 -17.63
N ALA A 106 3.16 -8.84 -18.52
CA ALA A 106 4.05 -8.87 -19.67
C ALA A 106 3.78 -7.71 -20.66
N ASP A 107 2.51 -7.44 -20.97
CA ASP A 107 2.12 -6.29 -21.79
C ASP A 107 2.52 -4.96 -21.11
N TYR A 108 2.31 -4.85 -19.81
CA TYR A 108 2.65 -3.64 -19.04
C TYR A 108 4.15 -3.35 -19.04
N VAL A 109 5.01 -4.37 -18.90
CA VAL A 109 6.47 -4.16 -18.84
C VAL A 109 7.13 -4.03 -20.21
N ARG A 110 6.47 -4.46 -21.30
CA ARG A 110 7.05 -4.56 -22.66
C ARG A 110 7.80 -3.30 -23.10
N ASP A 111 7.18 -2.13 -22.95
CA ASP A 111 7.70 -0.85 -23.44
C ASP A 111 8.26 0.05 -22.33
N LYS A 112 8.51 -0.54 -21.14
CA LYS A 112 8.96 0.19 -19.95
C LYS A 112 10.41 -0.09 -19.62
N ASP A 113 11.06 0.96 -19.13
CA ASP A 113 12.44 0.91 -18.65
C ASP A 113 12.43 0.86 -17.12
N ILE A 114 12.40 -0.37 -16.58
CA ILE A 114 12.14 -0.68 -15.17
C ILE A 114 13.27 -1.52 -14.57
N LEU A 115 13.59 -1.26 -13.30
CA LEU A 115 14.33 -2.17 -12.43
C LEU A 115 13.40 -2.86 -11.43
N ILE A 116 13.31 -4.19 -11.47
CA ILE A 116 12.60 -5.00 -10.46
C ILE A 116 13.63 -5.59 -9.48
N VAL A 117 13.41 -5.41 -8.19
CA VAL A 117 14.18 -6.03 -7.11
C VAL A 117 13.34 -7.16 -6.51
N LEU A 118 13.71 -8.42 -6.77
CA LEU A 118 13.06 -9.58 -6.17
C LEU A 118 13.80 -9.96 -4.88
N ASP A 119 13.17 -9.78 -3.72
CA ASP A 119 13.81 -10.07 -2.43
C ASP A 119 13.33 -11.41 -1.85
N ASN A 120 14.28 -12.21 -1.37
CA ASN A 120 14.06 -13.49 -0.68
C ASN A 120 13.44 -14.60 -1.58
N CYS A 121 14.03 -14.82 -2.75
CA CYS A 121 13.52 -15.76 -3.77
C CYS A 121 13.64 -17.23 -3.37
N GLU A 122 14.41 -17.59 -2.34
CA GLU A 122 14.73 -18.98 -2.00
C GLU A 122 13.54 -19.88 -1.68
N GLN A 123 12.39 -19.31 -1.30
CA GLN A 123 11.17 -20.05 -0.94
C GLN A 123 10.33 -20.45 -2.16
N VAL A 124 10.46 -19.69 -3.27
CA VAL A 124 9.58 -19.77 -4.46
C VAL A 124 10.40 -19.68 -5.74
N LEU A 125 11.49 -20.45 -5.80
CA LEU A 125 12.44 -20.40 -6.92
C LEU A 125 11.77 -20.78 -8.25
N GLY A 126 10.90 -21.78 -8.25
CA GLY A 126 10.18 -22.20 -9.46
C GLY A 126 9.32 -21.08 -10.03
N GLY A 127 8.61 -20.35 -9.17
CA GLY A 127 7.81 -19.19 -9.53
C GLY A 127 8.66 -18.02 -10.04
N CYS A 128 9.78 -17.74 -9.36
CA CYS A 128 10.72 -16.69 -9.77
C CYS A 128 11.33 -16.97 -11.15
N VAL A 129 11.76 -18.21 -11.40
CA VAL A 129 12.35 -18.61 -12.69
C VAL A 129 11.36 -18.44 -13.83
N LYS A 130 10.13 -18.94 -13.66
CA LYS A 130 9.06 -18.80 -14.66
C LYS A 130 8.77 -17.33 -14.95
N ALA A 131 8.56 -16.52 -13.90
CA ALA A 131 8.27 -15.10 -14.04
C ALA A 131 9.42 -14.34 -14.71
N CYS A 132 10.67 -14.52 -14.26
CA CYS A 132 11.83 -13.87 -14.84
C CYS A 132 12.04 -14.25 -16.31
N THR A 133 11.86 -15.53 -16.66
CA THR A 133 12.03 -15.99 -18.05
C THR A 133 11.05 -15.28 -18.98
N VAL A 134 9.75 -15.32 -18.65
CA VAL A 134 8.70 -14.67 -19.46
C VAL A 134 8.92 -13.16 -19.56
N LEU A 135 9.19 -12.49 -18.44
CA LEU A 135 9.31 -11.02 -18.43
C LEU A 135 10.57 -10.53 -19.15
N LEU A 136 11.70 -11.24 -19.02
CA LEU A 136 12.95 -10.86 -19.70
C LEU A 136 12.90 -11.16 -21.20
N ASP A 137 12.10 -12.11 -21.65
CA ASP A 137 11.89 -12.37 -23.08
C ASP A 137 11.02 -11.30 -23.73
N VAL A 138 9.96 -10.83 -23.03
CA VAL A 138 9.01 -9.85 -23.57
C VAL A 138 9.50 -8.41 -23.45
N ALA A 139 10.24 -8.06 -22.38
CA ALA A 139 10.66 -6.68 -22.12
C ALA A 139 12.19 -6.50 -22.28
N PRO A 140 12.66 -5.96 -23.42
CA PRO A 140 14.09 -5.82 -23.69
C PRO A 140 14.79 -4.84 -22.75
N ALA A 141 14.08 -3.82 -22.25
CA ALA A 141 14.60 -2.80 -21.33
C ALA A 141 14.46 -3.18 -19.83
N LEU A 142 13.77 -4.27 -19.51
CA LEU A 142 13.60 -4.71 -18.13
C LEU A 142 14.92 -5.24 -17.56
N ARG A 143 15.23 -4.85 -16.32
CA ARG A 143 16.30 -5.46 -15.52
C ARG A 143 15.78 -5.96 -14.19
N VAL A 144 16.34 -7.09 -13.73
CA VAL A 144 15.97 -7.75 -12.49
C VAL A 144 17.20 -7.89 -11.59
N LEU A 145 17.06 -7.49 -10.33
CA LEU A 145 18.02 -7.68 -9.24
C LEU A 145 17.39 -8.58 -8.18
N ALA A 146 17.79 -9.85 -8.12
CA ALA A 146 17.25 -10.81 -7.17
C ALA A 146 18.13 -10.95 -5.93
N THR A 147 17.56 -11.27 -4.77
CA THR A 147 18.27 -11.77 -3.60
C THR A 147 17.80 -13.19 -3.28
N SER A 148 18.76 -14.09 -3.04
CA SER A 148 18.47 -15.49 -2.75
C SER A 148 19.60 -16.14 -1.94
N ARG A 149 19.39 -17.33 -1.37
CA ARG A 149 20.47 -18.15 -0.79
C ARG A 149 21.25 -18.94 -1.85
N GLN A 150 20.63 -19.19 -3.01
CA GLN A 150 21.21 -19.93 -4.14
C GLN A 150 20.87 -19.25 -5.47
N PRO A 151 21.60 -19.52 -6.56
CA PRO A 151 21.26 -19.01 -7.89
C PRO A 151 19.82 -19.34 -8.28
N LEU A 152 19.21 -18.53 -9.16
CA LEU A 152 17.88 -18.83 -9.69
C LEU A 152 17.98 -19.78 -10.90
N ASP A 153 19.14 -19.87 -11.55
CA ASP A 153 19.40 -20.65 -12.77
C ASP A 153 18.56 -20.16 -13.98
N VAL A 154 18.43 -18.84 -14.12
CA VAL A 154 17.78 -18.18 -15.28
C VAL A 154 18.82 -17.90 -16.37
N TYR A 155 18.46 -18.06 -17.64
CA TYR A 155 19.38 -17.76 -18.74
C TYR A 155 19.82 -16.29 -18.74
N GLY A 156 21.14 -16.05 -18.82
CA GLY A 156 21.73 -14.70 -18.74
C GLY A 156 21.83 -14.13 -17.31
N GLU A 157 21.60 -14.96 -16.28
CA GLU A 157 21.84 -14.60 -14.88
C GLU A 157 23.33 -14.39 -14.59
N HIS A 158 23.63 -13.28 -13.94
CA HIS A 158 24.93 -13.02 -13.32
C HIS A 158 24.82 -13.11 -11.80
N VAL A 159 25.63 -13.96 -11.21
CA VAL A 159 25.59 -14.22 -9.77
C VAL A 159 26.69 -13.42 -9.07
N LEU A 160 26.31 -12.57 -8.10
CA LEU A 160 27.23 -11.89 -7.20
C LEU A 160 27.18 -12.53 -5.82
N VAL A 161 28.30 -13.11 -5.38
CA VAL A 161 28.43 -13.68 -4.04
C VAL A 161 28.68 -12.56 -3.03
N VAL A 162 27.68 -12.25 -2.21
CA VAL A 162 27.78 -11.26 -1.14
C VAL A 162 28.55 -11.87 0.03
N SER A 163 29.77 -11.37 0.23
CA SER A 163 30.64 -11.79 1.32
C SER A 163 30.28 -11.10 2.64
N THR A 164 30.72 -11.70 3.77
CA THR A 164 30.66 -11.04 5.08
C THR A 164 31.55 -9.79 5.09
N LEU A 165 31.34 -8.90 6.06
CA LEU A 165 32.17 -7.70 6.15
C LEU A 165 33.62 -8.09 6.45
N PRO A 166 34.61 -7.47 5.78
CA PRO A 166 36.01 -7.70 6.10
C PRO A 166 36.27 -7.43 7.59
N VAL A 167 36.87 -8.42 8.26
CA VAL A 167 37.25 -8.33 9.67
C VAL A 167 38.74 -7.99 9.75
N PRO A 168 39.12 -6.87 10.38
CA PRO A 168 40.51 -6.44 10.42
C PRO A 168 41.34 -7.34 11.36
N ASP A 169 42.66 -7.41 11.15
CA ASP A 169 43.51 -8.05 12.14
C ASP A 169 43.63 -7.18 13.41
N PRO A 170 43.40 -7.73 14.63
CA PRO A 170 43.55 -6.95 15.86
C PRO A 170 44.89 -6.23 15.97
N SER A 171 45.97 -6.83 15.46
CA SER A 171 47.31 -6.22 15.42
C SER A 171 47.45 -5.11 14.37
N GLU A 172 46.64 -5.13 13.31
CA GLU A 172 46.57 -4.05 12.31
C GLU A 172 45.75 -2.87 12.84
N VAL A 173 44.65 -3.14 13.55
CA VAL A 173 43.83 -2.09 14.19
C VAL A 173 44.65 -1.28 15.20
N GLU A 174 45.51 -1.95 15.97
CA GLU A 174 46.40 -1.30 16.93
C GLU A 174 47.46 -0.40 16.27
N ARG A 175 47.84 -0.72 15.02
CA ARG A 175 48.81 0.03 14.20
C ARG A 175 48.17 1.19 13.42
N LEU A 176 46.90 1.07 13.03
CA LEU A 176 46.16 2.02 12.19
C LEU A 176 45.69 3.29 12.93
N ARG A 177 46.35 3.71 14.02
CA ARG A 177 45.99 4.87 14.85
C ARG A 177 45.75 6.15 14.02
N GLY A 178 44.52 6.39 13.55
CA GLY A 178 44.10 7.54 12.73
C GLY A 178 43.61 7.26 11.30
N ALA A 179 43.60 6.02 10.81
CA ALA A 179 43.04 5.65 9.49
C ALA A 179 41.50 5.46 9.52
N GLU A 180 40.85 5.39 8.34
CA GLU A 180 39.42 5.06 8.24
C GLU A 180 39.10 3.74 8.97
N MET A 181 38.10 3.79 9.87
CA MET A 181 37.68 2.65 10.67
C MET A 181 37.17 1.50 9.77
N PRO A 182 37.64 0.24 9.96
CA PRO A 182 37.16 -0.91 9.20
C PRO A 182 35.64 -1.07 9.26
N ASN A 183 35.01 -1.52 8.17
CA ASN A 183 33.55 -1.52 8.04
C ASN A 183 32.83 -2.36 9.11
N SER A 184 33.37 -3.51 9.53
CA SER A 184 32.77 -4.35 10.58
C SER A 184 32.77 -3.64 11.95
N VAL A 185 33.89 -3.01 12.31
CA VAL A 185 34.06 -2.23 13.54
C VAL A 185 33.15 -1.00 13.52
N ARG A 186 33.11 -0.28 12.41
CA ARG A 186 32.21 0.88 12.24
C ARG A 186 30.75 0.48 12.39
N LEU A 187 30.33 -0.64 11.80
CA LEU A 187 28.96 -1.15 11.95
C LEU A 187 28.66 -1.44 13.42
N PHE A 188 29.56 -2.11 14.14
CA PHE A 188 29.38 -2.37 15.57
C PHE A 188 29.24 -1.07 16.36
N VAL A 189 30.16 -0.12 16.18
CA VAL A 189 30.15 1.16 16.92
C VAL A 189 28.89 1.95 16.64
N GLU A 190 28.48 2.11 15.37
CA GLU A 190 27.26 2.86 15.03
C GLU A 190 26.01 2.24 15.66
N ARG A 191 25.92 0.91 15.72
CA ARG A 191 24.77 0.18 16.28
C ARG A 191 24.79 0.18 17.81
N ALA A 192 25.97 0.01 18.40
CA ALA A 192 26.15 0.07 19.85
C ALA A 192 25.88 1.48 20.37
N SER A 193 26.30 2.53 19.66
CA SER A 193 26.01 3.91 20.02
C SER A 193 24.52 4.24 19.96
N ALA A 194 23.78 3.65 19.02
CA ALA A 194 22.32 3.73 19.02
C ALA A 194 21.69 3.07 20.26
N ALA A 195 22.37 2.09 20.87
CA ALA A 195 22.01 1.46 22.13
C ALA A 195 22.61 2.15 23.39
N GLY A 196 23.21 3.34 23.24
CA GLY A 196 23.76 4.14 24.34
C GLY A 196 25.24 3.91 24.66
N PHE A 197 25.95 3.07 23.89
CA PHE A 197 27.38 2.81 24.10
C PHE A 197 28.26 3.94 23.55
N GLN A 198 29.22 4.38 24.37
CA GLN A 198 30.25 5.32 23.96
C GLN A 198 31.57 4.58 23.70
N CYS A 199 32.01 4.59 22.44
CA CYS A 199 33.29 4.00 22.07
C CYS A 199 34.43 4.91 22.55
N VAL A 200 35.22 4.44 23.53
CA VAL A 200 36.42 5.13 23.99
C VAL A 200 37.68 4.55 23.35
N ARG A 201 38.78 5.30 23.42
CA ARG A 201 40.08 4.92 22.85
C ARG A 201 40.55 3.59 23.44
N GLY A 202 40.87 2.62 22.58
CA GLY A 202 41.30 1.27 22.98
C GLY A 202 40.23 0.17 22.79
N HIS A 203 38.95 0.51 22.70
CA HIS A 203 37.89 -0.47 22.42
C HIS A 203 37.98 -1.08 21.02
N GLU A 204 38.62 -0.40 20.07
CA GLU A 204 38.71 -0.81 18.66
C GLU A 204 39.33 -2.21 18.50
N VAL A 205 40.33 -2.55 19.31
CA VAL A 205 41.01 -3.87 19.28
C VAL A 205 40.09 -4.98 19.79
N VAL A 206 39.34 -4.73 20.87
CA VAL A 206 38.38 -5.70 21.43
C VAL A 206 37.20 -5.90 20.48
N ILE A 207 36.68 -4.81 19.89
CA ILE A 207 35.62 -4.86 18.88
C ILE A 207 36.10 -5.61 17.63
N ALA A 208 37.35 -5.44 17.21
CA ALA A 208 37.92 -6.18 16.09
C ALA A 208 37.97 -7.70 16.36
N LYS A 209 38.40 -8.11 17.56
CA LYS A 209 38.35 -9.52 18.00
C LYS A 209 36.92 -10.04 17.99
N LEU A 210 35.96 -9.26 18.51
CA LEU A 210 34.55 -9.61 18.51
C LEU A 210 33.98 -9.76 17.10
N CYS A 211 34.26 -8.83 16.20
CA CYS A 211 33.82 -8.93 14.80
C CYS A 211 34.39 -10.18 14.11
N ARG A 212 35.61 -10.60 14.47
CA ARG A 212 36.24 -11.83 13.98
C ARG A 212 35.53 -13.08 14.49
N GLU A 213 35.21 -13.16 15.78
CA GLU A 213 34.40 -14.25 16.34
C GLU A 213 33.00 -14.32 15.70
N LEU A 214 32.46 -13.17 15.29
CA LEU A 214 31.17 -13.07 14.59
C LEU A 214 31.26 -13.29 13.06
N ASP A 215 32.41 -13.77 12.55
CA ASP A 215 32.71 -14.00 11.12
C ASP A 215 32.44 -12.79 10.20
N GLY A 216 32.36 -11.58 10.75
CA GLY A 216 31.98 -10.38 10.01
C GLY A 216 30.52 -10.37 9.51
N ILE A 217 29.64 -11.24 10.03
CA ILE A 217 28.23 -11.30 9.61
C ILE A 217 27.51 -10.04 10.14
N PRO A 218 27.00 -9.14 9.27
CA PRO A 218 26.36 -7.89 9.68
C PRO A 218 25.25 -8.08 10.72
N LEU A 219 24.35 -9.04 10.51
CA LEU A 219 23.27 -9.31 11.46
C LEU A 219 23.80 -9.77 12.83
N ALA A 220 24.84 -10.63 12.84
CA ALA A 220 25.43 -11.09 14.10
C ALA A 220 26.12 -9.94 14.84
N ILE A 221 26.78 -9.04 14.11
CA ILE A 221 27.36 -7.80 14.64
C ILE A 221 26.27 -6.89 15.22
N GLU A 222 25.15 -6.70 14.52
CA GLU A 222 24.02 -5.88 14.99
C GLU A 222 23.40 -6.45 16.27
N LEU A 223 23.19 -7.77 16.32
CA LEU A 223 22.68 -8.46 17.50
C LEU A 223 23.63 -8.35 18.69
N ALA A 224 24.95 -8.47 18.47
CA ALA A 224 25.94 -8.29 19.53
C ALA A 224 26.05 -6.83 19.99
N ALA A 225 26.00 -5.87 19.06
CA ALA A 225 26.05 -4.45 19.36
C ALA A 225 24.84 -4.00 20.20
N ALA A 226 23.65 -4.55 19.95
CA ALA A 226 22.48 -4.29 20.79
C ALA A 226 22.68 -4.72 22.27
N ARG A 227 23.64 -5.62 22.56
CA ARG A 227 23.93 -6.09 23.92
C ARG A 227 24.81 -5.17 24.74
N THR A 228 25.39 -4.12 24.15
CA THR A 228 26.20 -3.14 24.90
C THR A 228 25.38 -2.36 25.93
N ARG A 229 24.05 -2.45 25.87
CA ARG A 229 23.13 -1.94 26.90
C ARG A 229 23.23 -2.72 28.22
N PHE A 230 23.65 -3.99 28.18
CA PHE A 230 23.65 -4.90 29.34
C PHE A 230 25.04 -5.42 29.71
N PHE A 231 25.96 -5.50 28.75
CA PHE A 231 27.29 -6.06 28.93
C PHE A 231 28.36 -5.15 28.35
N SER A 232 29.55 -5.17 28.95
CA SER A 232 30.75 -4.59 28.34
C SER A 232 31.18 -5.37 27.09
N VAL A 233 31.94 -4.73 26.19
CA VAL A 233 32.41 -5.38 24.95
C VAL A 233 33.29 -6.61 25.26
N ASP A 234 34.10 -6.55 26.31
CA ASP A 234 34.94 -7.66 26.77
C ASP A 234 34.10 -8.86 27.26
N GLU A 235 33.03 -8.61 28.03
CA GLU A 235 32.11 -9.66 28.47
C GLU A 235 31.35 -10.30 27.30
N ILE A 236 30.98 -9.49 26.30
CA ILE A 236 30.34 -9.97 25.06
C ILE A 236 31.30 -10.90 24.32
N LEU A 237 32.56 -10.49 24.14
CA LEU A 237 33.59 -11.28 23.47
C LEU A 237 33.85 -12.62 24.17
N ALA A 238 34.01 -12.61 25.51
CA ALA A 238 34.26 -13.83 26.27
C ALA A 238 33.11 -14.85 26.14
N ARG A 239 31.87 -14.37 26.31
CA ARG A 239 30.67 -15.23 26.28
C ARG A 239 30.39 -15.85 24.91
N ILE A 240 30.69 -15.11 23.84
CA ILE A 240 30.51 -15.57 22.47
C ILE A 240 31.58 -16.61 22.11
N GLY A 241 32.85 -16.36 22.44
CA GLY A 241 33.96 -17.27 22.14
C GLY A 241 33.83 -18.65 22.80
N ASP A 242 33.34 -18.72 24.04
CA ASP A 242 33.13 -20.00 24.73
C ASP A 242 32.06 -20.88 24.04
N ARG A 243 31.03 -20.27 23.46
CA ARG A 243 29.95 -21.01 22.76
C ARG A 243 30.36 -21.49 21.38
N PHE A 244 31.16 -20.70 20.67
CA PHE A 244 31.72 -21.11 19.40
C PHE A 244 32.54 -22.39 19.53
N ARG A 245 33.32 -22.51 20.61
CA ARG A 245 34.10 -23.71 20.92
C ARG A 245 33.21 -24.93 21.23
N LEU A 246 32.06 -24.73 21.87
CA LEU A 246 31.10 -25.80 22.18
C LEU A 246 30.35 -26.31 20.94
N LEU A 247 29.97 -25.43 20.00
CA LEU A 247 29.22 -25.78 18.78
C LEU A 247 30.09 -26.36 17.66
N ALA A 248 31.38 -26.00 17.60
CA ALA A 248 32.32 -26.50 16.59
C ALA A 248 32.58 -28.02 16.67
N GLY A 249 32.23 -28.68 17.77
CA GLY A 249 32.47 -30.10 18.00
C GLY A 249 31.45 -31.08 17.38
N GLY A 250 30.34 -30.61 16.77
CA GLY A 250 29.15 -31.47 16.61
C GLY A 250 28.42 -31.58 15.26
N CYS A 251 28.72 -30.82 14.20
CA CYS A 251 27.86 -30.87 13.00
C CYS A 251 28.52 -30.52 11.64
N ARG A 252 27.96 -31.09 10.54
CA ARG A 252 28.40 -30.93 9.13
C ARG A 252 27.93 -29.62 8.45
N THR A 253 27.35 -28.67 9.17
CA THR A 253 26.92 -27.36 8.63
C THR A 253 28.09 -26.42 8.41
N SER A 254 28.01 -25.52 7.42
CA SER A 254 29.06 -24.52 7.16
C SER A 254 29.29 -23.63 8.38
N ALA A 255 30.55 -23.37 8.77
CA ALA A 255 30.94 -22.58 9.95
C ALA A 255 30.15 -21.26 10.12
N ARG A 256 29.90 -20.53 9.03
CA ARG A 256 29.15 -19.25 9.05
C ARG A 256 27.68 -19.37 9.48
N HIS A 257 27.02 -20.48 9.16
CA HIS A 257 25.66 -20.75 9.65
C HIS A 257 25.66 -21.08 11.15
N GLN A 258 26.74 -21.69 11.65
CA GLN A 258 26.92 -21.95 13.08
C GLN A 258 27.07 -20.64 13.85
N THR A 259 27.71 -19.62 13.28
CA THR A 259 27.86 -18.28 13.84
C THR A 259 26.57 -17.50 14.01
N LEU A 260 25.73 -17.51 12.98
CA LEU A 260 24.42 -16.88 13.12
C LEU A 260 23.56 -17.65 14.16
N LYS A 261 23.59 -18.99 14.13
CA LYS A 261 22.88 -19.82 15.10
C LYS A 261 23.37 -19.58 16.53
N ALA A 262 24.68 -19.58 16.78
CA ALA A 262 25.28 -19.33 18.09
C ALA A 262 24.89 -17.95 18.65
N THR A 263 24.83 -16.93 17.80
CA THR A 263 24.41 -15.58 18.18
C THR A 263 22.92 -15.53 18.55
N MET A 264 22.09 -16.31 17.85
CA MET A 264 20.65 -16.47 18.18
C MET A 264 20.45 -17.31 19.44
N ASP A 265 21.16 -18.42 19.61
CA ASP A 265 21.14 -19.26 20.81
C ASP A 265 21.53 -18.43 22.05
N TRP A 266 22.53 -17.56 21.93
CA TRP A 266 22.89 -16.64 23.02
C TRP A 266 21.80 -15.59 23.29
N SER A 267 21.23 -15.00 22.24
CA SER A 267 20.11 -14.05 22.37
C SER A 267 18.89 -14.70 23.03
N TYR A 268 18.63 -15.96 22.70
CA TYR A 268 17.60 -16.80 23.29
C TYR A 268 17.88 -17.06 24.76
N GLU A 269 19.12 -17.40 25.13
CA GLU A 269 19.46 -17.67 26.52
C GLU A 269 19.39 -16.44 27.44
N LEU A 270 19.62 -15.24 26.90
CA LEU A 270 19.42 -13.97 27.62
C LEU A 270 17.94 -13.60 27.82
N CYS A 271 17.05 -14.32 27.16
CA CYS A 271 15.61 -14.16 27.39
C CYS A 271 15.18 -15.02 28.59
N SER A 272 14.27 -14.49 29.40
CA SER A 272 13.53 -15.27 30.40
C SER A 272 12.69 -16.33 29.69
N GLU A 273 12.22 -17.32 30.43
CA GLU A 273 11.37 -18.38 29.88
C GLU A 273 10.12 -17.82 29.19
N GLU A 274 9.48 -16.81 29.81
CA GLU A 274 8.30 -16.13 29.25
C GLU A 274 8.63 -15.36 27.96
N GLU A 275 9.78 -14.67 27.90
CA GLU A 275 10.21 -13.95 26.71
C GLU A 275 10.55 -14.90 25.55
N ARG A 276 11.18 -16.05 25.85
CA ARG A 276 11.46 -17.11 24.89
C ARG A 276 10.17 -17.67 24.32
N MET A 277 9.20 -17.93 25.18
CA MET A 277 7.87 -18.39 24.80
C MET A 277 7.16 -17.36 23.91
N LEU A 278 7.16 -16.08 24.30
CA LEU A 278 6.54 -15.04 23.49
C LEU A 278 7.23 -14.87 22.13
N TRP A 279 8.56 -14.87 22.08
CA TRP A 279 9.29 -14.80 20.80
C TRP A 279 8.91 -15.97 19.89
N ALA A 280 8.94 -17.20 20.39
CA ALA A 280 8.57 -18.38 19.62
C ALA A 280 7.14 -18.25 19.07
N ARG A 281 6.17 -17.85 19.92
CA ARG A 281 4.76 -17.68 19.54
C ARG A 281 4.52 -16.56 18.53
N MET A 282 5.13 -15.38 18.75
CA MET A 282 5.03 -14.25 17.82
C MET A 282 5.62 -14.59 16.44
N SER A 283 6.42 -15.65 16.32
CA SER A 283 7.04 -16.02 15.05
C SER A 283 6.05 -16.65 14.05
N VAL A 284 4.81 -16.92 14.46
CA VAL A 284 3.72 -17.33 13.57
C VAL A 284 3.26 -16.22 12.61
N PHE A 285 3.56 -14.95 12.93
CA PHE A 285 3.15 -13.81 12.11
C PHE A 285 4.13 -13.55 10.96
N ALA A 286 3.60 -13.32 9.77
CA ALA A 286 4.37 -13.26 8.54
C ALA A 286 5.33 -12.04 8.52
N ARG A 287 4.80 -10.81 8.60
CA ARG A 287 5.61 -9.58 8.46
C ARG A 287 5.57 -8.64 9.67
N GLY A 288 4.79 -9.00 10.67
CA GLY A 288 4.58 -8.24 11.89
C GLY A 288 3.12 -8.22 12.32
N MET A 289 2.86 -7.48 13.38
CA MET A 289 1.56 -7.45 14.05
C MET A 289 1.31 -6.13 14.77
N ASP A 290 0.05 -5.84 15.05
CA ASP A 290 -0.31 -4.92 16.13
C ASP A 290 -0.26 -5.65 17.49
N LEU A 291 -0.30 -4.87 18.58
CA LEU A 291 -0.22 -5.45 19.94
C LEU A 291 -1.42 -6.35 20.24
N LYS A 292 -2.63 -5.96 19.79
CA LYS A 292 -3.86 -6.68 20.09
C LYS A 292 -3.87 -8.07 19.45
N ALA A 293 -3.31 -8.19 18.25
CA ALA A 293 -3.09 -9.47 17.59
C ALA A 293 -2.08 -10.33 18.35
N ALA A 294 -1.00 -9.74 18.86
CA ALA A 294 -0.05 -10.46 19.70
C ALA A 294 -0.69 -11.00 20.98
N GLU A 295 -1.50 -10.17 21.66
CA GLU A 295 -2.24 -10.55 22.86
C GLU A 295 -3.20 -11.71 22.58
N ASP A 296 -4.05 -11.61 21.56
CA ASP A 296 -5.04 -12.65 21.26
C ASP A 296 -4.39 -13.97 20.81
N VAL A 297 -3.35 -13.92 19.98
CA VAL A 297 -2.74 -15.13 19.41
C VAL A 297 -1.72 -15.77 20.36
N CYS A 298 -0.97 -14.98 21.14
CA CYS A 298 0.15 -15.49 21.93
C CYS A 298 -0.19 -15.75 23.40
N SER A 299 -1.28 -15.19 23.94
CA SER A 299 -1.65 -15.40 25.35
C SER A 299 -2.02 -16.86 25.63
N SER A 300 -1.83 -17.37 26.83
CA SER A 300 -2.28 -18.70 27.25
C SER A 300 -2.59 -18.70 28.75
N ALA A 301 -2.94 -19.85 29.33
CA ALA A 301 -3.02 -19.97 30.79
C ALA A 301 -1.71 -19.51 31.48
N ASP A 302 -0.56 -19.83 30.87
CA ASP A 302 0.76 -19.44 31.38
C ASP A 302 1.22 -18.03 30.98
N LEU A 303 0.47 -17.31 30.14
CA LEU A 303 0.87 -15.99 29.65
C LEU A 303 -0.34 -15.09 29.44
N THR A 304 -0.61 -14.17 30.38
CA THR A 304 -1.77 -13.27 30.29
C THR A 304 -1.54 -12.16 29.26
N PRO A 305 -2.62 -11.53 28.72
CA PRO A 305 -2.50 -10.41 27.80
C PRO A 305 -1.65 -9.23 28.33
N GLU A 306 -1.80 -8.89 29.61
CA GLU A 306 -1.01 -7.82 30.24
C GLU A 306 0.48 -8.18 30.26
N ARG A 307 0.79 -9.46 30.46
CA ARG A 307 2.16 -9.94 30.42
C ARG A 307 2.73 -9.91 29.00
N VAL A 308 1.92 -10.17 27.97
CA VAL A 308 2.33 -10.04 26.57
C VAL A 308 2.80 -8.62 26.26
N LEU A 309 2.11 -7.60 26.76
CA LEU A 309 2.53 -6.20 26.59
C LEU A 309 3.92 -5.95 27.20
N ASP A 310 4.13 -6.30 28.47
CA ASP A 310 5.41 -6.09 29.16
C ASP A 310 6.57 -6.82 28.47
N LEU A 311 6.32 -8.06 28.06
CA LEU A 311 7.32 -8.87 27.36
C LEU A 311 7.59 -8.35 25.95
N THR A 312 6.59 -7.82 25.26
CA THR A 312 6.77 -7.16 23.96
C THR A 312 7.72 -5.97 24.09
N ALA A 313 7.55 -5.15 25.13
CA ALA A 313 8.48 -4.04 25.41
C ALA A 313 9.90 -4.56 25.69
N SER A 314 10.03 -5.63 26.48
CA SER A 314 11.34 -6.25 26.75
C SER A 314 12.00 -6.84 25.49
N LEU A 315 11.23 -7.48 24.61
CA LEU A 315 11.74 -8.02 23.35
C LEU A 315 12.16 -6.91 22.36
N VAL A 316 11.50 -5.76 22.38
CA VAL A 316 11.95 -4.55 21.67
C VAL A 316 13.27 -4.04 22.27
N ASP A 317 13.36 -3.96 23.59
CA ASP A 317 14.58 -3.57 24.30
C ASP A 317 15.77 -4.51 24.01
N LYS A 318 15.48 -5.78 23.73
CA LYS A 318 16.45 -6.80 23.34
C LYS A 318 16.71 -6.89 21.83
N SER A 319 16.12 -5.98 21.04
CA SER A 319 16.24 -5.93 19.57
C SER A 319 15.80 -7.22 18.85
N ILE A 320 14.92 -8.01 19.48
CA ILE A 320 14.27 -9.15 18.84
C ILE A 320 13.09 -8.65 18.00
N LEU A 321 12.35 -7.68 18.54
CA LEU A 321 11.28 -6.96 17.85
C LEU A 321 11.72 -5.56 17.44
N ILE A 322 11.27 -5.14 16.26
CA ILE A 322 11.44 -3.80 15.71
C ILE A 322 10.08 -3.09 15.78
N ARG A 323 10.03 -1.99 16.54
CA ARG A 323 8.87 -1.09 16.57
C ARG A 323 8.86 -0.24 15.30
N THR A 324 7.71 -0.20 14.64
CA THR A 324 7.48 0.61 13.44
C THR A 324 6.19 1.40 13.59
N GLU A 325 6.15 2.61 13.03
CA GLU A 325 4.95 3.42 12.96
C GLU A 325 4.46 3.46 11.51
N VAL A 326 3.18 3.20 11.31
CA VAL A 326 2.50 3.25 10.01
C VAL A 326 1.32 4.22 10.07
N PRO A 327 1.00 4.93 8.98
CA PRO A 327 -0.18 5.79 8.90
C PRO A 327 -1.47 5.00 9.19
N ALA A 328 -2.38 5.59 9.97
CA ALA A 328 -3.65 4.95 10.38
C ALA A 328 -4.79 5.13 9.36
N GLY A 329 -4.52 5.73 8.19
CA GLY A 329 -5.52 6.01 7.15
C GLY A 329 -6.09 7.44 7.17
N ASN A 330 -5.97 8.15 8.30
CA ASN A 330 -6.13 9.61 8.37
C ASN A 330 -4.74 10.28 8.42
N ASP A 331 -4.60 11.49 7.86
CA ASP A 331 -3.30 12.15 7.65
C ASP A 331 -2.53 12.51 8.95
N THR A 332 -3.11 12.24 10.13
CA THR A 332 -2.54 12.67 11.42
C THR A 332 -2.32 11.56 12.45
N ALA A 333 -2.98 10.40 12.37
CA ALA A 333 -2.75 9.32 13.33
C ALA A 333 -1.80 8.24 12.79
N THR A 334 -0.93 7.75 13.66
CA THR A 334 -0.04 6.61 13.38
C THR A 334 -0.41 5.43 14.27
N ARG A 335 -0.20 4.22 13.75
CA ARG A 335 -0.35 2.96 14.49
C ARG A 335 1.01 2.33 14.71
N THR A 336 1.21 1.78 15.90
CA THR A 336 2.42 1.03 16.24
C THR A 336 2.29 -0.40 15.77
N ARG A 337 3.32 -0.91 15.09
CA ARG A 337 3.46 -2.30 14.68
C ARG A 337 4.80 -2.86 15.14
N TYR A 338 4.82 -4.15 15.42
CA TYR A 338 6.02 -4.89 15.80
C TYR A 338 6.39 -5.85 14.67
N GLN A 339 7.66 -5.88 14.30
CA GLN A 339 8.19 -6.72 13.23
C GLN A 339 9.39 -7.51 13.73
N MET A 340 9.57 -8.72 13.21
CA MET A 340 10.79 -9.49 13.40
C MET A 340 11.57 -9.59 12.10
N LEU A 341 12.90 -9.61 12.22
CA LEU A 341 13.74 -9.94 11.07
C LEU A 341 13.48 -11.40 10.67
N ALA A 342 13.41 -11.68 9.37
CA ALA A 342 13.07 -13.01 8.84
C ALA A 342 13.88 -14.15 9.49
N THR A 343 15.20 -13.97 9.65
CA THR A 343 16.07 -14.97 10.30
C THR A 343 15.76 -15.17 11.79
N VAL A 344 15.37 -14.12 12.51
CA VAL A 344 14.99 -14.15 13.93
C VAL A 344 13.63 -14.85 14.08
N ARG A 345 12.70 -14.59 13.15
CA ARG A 345 11.41 -15.27 13.04
C ARG A 345 11.56 -16.76 12.72
N GLU A 346 12.37 -17.11 11.71
CA GLU A 346 12.67 -18.49 11.34
C GLU A 346 13.22 -19.28 12.53
N TYR A 347 14.16 -18.69 13.28
CA TYR A 347 14.67 -19.29 14.50
C TYR A 347 13.57 -19.48 15.56
N GLY A 348 12.76 -18.45 15.82
CA GLY A 348 11.64 -18.53 16.76
C GLY A 348 10.63 -19.63 16.40
N LEU A 349 10.26 -19.75 15.12
CA LEU A 349 9.42 -20.84 14.62
C LEU A 349 10.08 -22.21 14.83
N SER A 350 11.40 -22.34 14.67
CA SER A 350 12.09 -23.62 14.82
C SER A 350 12.05 -24.17 16.26
N LEU A 351 11.84 -23.29 17.26
CA LEU A 351 11.75 -23.66 18.67
C LEU A 351 10.40 -24.27 19.06
N LEU A 352 9.35 -24.01 18.28
CA LEU A 352 8.00 -24.53 18.54
C LEU A 352 7.89 -25.99 18.10
N GLY A 353 7.26 -26.81 18.95
CA GLY A 353 6.81 -28.15 18.58
C GLY A 353 5.71 -28.11 17.51
N GLU A 354 5.53 -29.18 16.74
CA GLU A 354 4.57 -29.19 15.63
C GLU A 354 3.11 -29.00 16.08
N SER A 355 2.73 -29.58 17.22
CA SER A 355 1.40 -29.38 17.81
C SER A 355 1.14 -27.93 18.21
N GLU A 356 2.13 -27.28 18.83
CA GLU A 356 2.04 -25.89 19.25
C GLU A 356 1.99 -24.96 18.03
N LYS A 357 2.81 -25.21 17.00
CA LYS A 357 2.75 -24.48 15.71
C LYS A 357 1.36 -24.53 15.11
N GLN A 358 0.73 -25.71 15.07
CA GLN A 358 -0.61 -25.86 14.52
C GLN A 358 -1.66 -25.12 15.35
N GLN A 359 -1.58 -25.16 16.68
CA GLN A 359 -2.49 -24.41 17.55
C GLN A 359 -2.34 -22.89 17.37
N LEU A 360 -1.11 -22.38 17.31
CA LEU A 360 -0.85 -20.96 17.08
C LEU A 360 -1.32 -20.51 15.70
N ARG A 361 -1.10 -21.32 14.65
CA ARG A 361 -1.62 -21.02 13.30
C ARG A 361 -3.14 -21.00 13.25
N LYS A 362 -3.82 -21.88 14.01
CA LYS A 362 -5.29 -21.83 14.15
C LYS A 362 -5.73 -20.53 14.81
N ARG A 363 -5.11 -20.12 15.91
CA ARG A 363 -5.43 -18.86 16.61
C ARG A 363 -5.13 -17.63 15.77
N HIS A 364 -4.01 -17.62 15.08
CA HIS A 364 -3.66 -16.60 14.09
C HIS A 364 -4.75 -16.50 13.02
N ARG A 365 -5.14 -17.62 12.43
CA ARG A 365 -6.24 -17.68 11.45
C ARG A 365 -7.57 -17.18 12.05
N ASP A 366 -7.93 -17.59 13.26
CA ASP A 366 -9.16 -17.17 13.94
C ASP A 366 -9.17 -15.65 14.19
N TRP A 367 -8.04 -15.08 14.61
CA TRP A 367 -7.87 -13.64 14.78
C TRP A 367 -8.09 -12.87 13.47
N TYR A 368 -7.44 -13.31 12.39
CA TYR A 368 -7.53 -12.65 11.09
C TYR A 368 -8.87 -12.85 10.40
N LEU A 369 -9.53 -14.01 10.60
CA LEU A 369 -10.93 -14.21 10.23
C LEU A 369 -11.85 -13.24 10.97
N GLY A 370 -11.72 -13.15 12.30
CA GLY A 370 -12.50 -12.19 13.10
C GLY A 370 -12.23 -10.74 12.72
N LEU A 371 -11.00 -10.40 12.32
CA LEU A 371 -10.68 -9.08 11.78
C LEU A 371 -11.40 -8.83 10.45
N ALA A 372 -11.32 -9.75 9.48
CA ALA A 372 -11.98 -9.62 8.19
C ALA A 372 -13.51 -9.52 8.32
N GLU A 373 -14.13 -10.33 9.18
CA GLU A 373 -15.58 -10.30 9.43
C GLU A 373 -16.03 -9.00 10.12
N ARG A 374 -15.22 -8.43 11.02
CA ARG A 374 -15.50 -7.09 11.59
C ARG A 374 -15.39 -6.02 10.52
N CYS A 375 -14.33 -6.05 9.71
CA CYS A 375 -14.17 -5.10 8.61
C CYS A 375 -15.37 -5.16 7.66
N ALA A 376 -15.78 -6.36 7.22
CA ALA A 376 -16.90 -6.53 6.29
C ALA A 376 -18.21 -5.94 6.82
N ARG A 377 -18.46 -6.08 8.13
CA ARG A 377 -19.65 -5.56 8.81
C ARG A 377 -19.62 -4.05 8.96
N GLU A 378 -18.46 -3.50 9.36
CA GLU A 378 -18.28 -2.07 9.61
C GLU A 378 -17.92 -1.28 8.33
N TRP A 379 -17.68 -1.97 7.22
CA TRP A 379 -17.41 -1.36 5.91
C TRP A 379 -18.56 -0.48 5.43
N PHE A 380 -19.80 -0.82 5.81
CA PHE A 380 -20.98 -0.01 5.55
C PHE A 380 -21.10 1.12 6.59
N GLY A 381 -20.13 2.03 6.57
CA GLY A 381 -19.98 3.10 7.55
C GLY A 381 -18.89 4.11 7.16
N PRO A 382 -18.57 5.07 8.04
CA PRO A 382 -17.65 6.17 7.74
C PRO A 382 -16.16 5.78 7.72
N ASP A 383 -15.80 4.65 8.35
CA ASP A 383 -14.41 4.32 8.66
C ASP A 383 -13.70 3.50 7.56
N GLN A 384 -14.21 3.51 6.32
CA GLN A 384 -13.67 2.69 5.21
C GLN A 384 -12.18 2.93 4.94
N LEU A 385 -11.70 4.17 5.07
CA LEU A 385 -10.28 4.50 4.88
C LEU A 385 -9.39 3.92 5.99
N GLU A 386 -9.87 3.93 7.22
CA GLU A 386 -9.18 3.33 8.36
C GLU A 386 -9.15 1.80 8.23
N TRP A 387 -10.28 1.21 7.81
CA TRP A 387 -10.36 -0.22 7.53
C TRP A 387 -9.45 -0.64 6.39
N ARG A 388 -9.41 0.11 5.28
CA ARG A 388 -8.46 -0.10 4.19
C ARG A 388 -7.03 -0.08 4.69
N ALA A 389 -6.62 0.96 5.42
CA ALA A 389 -5.26 1.09 5.93
C ALA A 389 -4.90 -0.08 6.86
N ARG A 390 -5.84 -0.49 7.71
CA ARG A 390 -5.68 -1.63 8.61
C ARG A 390 -5.48 -2.93 7.86
N ILE A 391 -6.41 -3.29 6.98
CA ILE A 391 -6.40 -4.60 6.32
C ILE A 391 -5.22 -4.73 5.36
N THR A 392 -4.84 -3.64 4.69
CA THR A 392 -3.66 -3.60 3.80
C THR A 392 -2.37 -3.86 4.58
N ALA A 393 -2.26 -3.36 5.81
CA ALA A 393 -1.11 -3.63 6.67
C ALA A 393 -1.03 -5.09 7.16
N GLU A 394 -2.13 -5.85 7.04
CA GLU A 394 -2.23 -7.26 7.42
C GLU A 394 -2.20 -8.21 6.23
N HIS A 395 -1.97 -7.72 5.01
CA HIS A 395 -2.00 -8.51 3.76
C HIS A 395 -1.23 -9.83 3.85
N ASP A 396 0.01 -9.78 4.34
CA ASP A 396 0.85 -10.98 4.45
C ASP A 396 0.35 -11.97 5.51
N ASN A 397 -0.27 -11.46 6.59
CA ASN A 397 -0.90 -12.33 7.58
C ASN A 397 -2.21 -12.95 7.05
N LEU A 398 -2.97 -12.23 6.23
CA LEU A 398 -4.17 -12.76 5.58
C LEU A 398 -3.82 -13.87 4.59
N ARG A 399 -2.76 -13.67 3.77
CA ARG A 399 -2.20 -14.72 2.90
C ARG A 399 -1.78 -15.96 3.69
N ALA A 400 -1.04 -15.77 4.79
CA ALA A 400 -0.61 -16.89 5.64
C ALA A 400 -1.80 -17.65 6.25
N ALA A 401 -2.87 -16.95 6.65
CA ALA A 401 -4.09 -17.56 7.17
C ALA A 401 -4.87 -18.33 6.10
N LEU A 402 -4.99 -17.78 4.88
CA LEU A 402 -5.63 -18.44 3.74
C LEU A 402 -4.86 -19.71 3.32
N GLU A 403 -3.53 -19.62 3.25
CA GLU A 403 -2.69 -20.77 2.91
C GLU A 403 -2.76 -21.87 3.98
N PHE A 404 -2.79 -21.50 5.25
CA PHE A 404 -3.05 -22.44 6.34
C PHE A 404 -4.40 -23.15 6.16
N CYS A 405 -5.45 -22.42 5.79
CA CYS A 405 -6.77 -23.00 5.53
C CYS A 405 -6.80 -23.93 4.30
N ALA A 406 -6.06 -23.61 3.25
CA ALA A 406 -6.03 -24.39 2.02
C ALA A 406 -5.19 -25.67 2.14
N THR A 407 -4.16 -25.67 2.98
CA THR A 407 -3.23 -26.81 3.14
C THR A 407 -3.57 -27.75 4.28
N GLN A 408 -4.29 -27.29 5.30
CA GLN A 408 -4.56 -28.09 6.49
C GLN A 408 -5.94 -28.78 6.43
N PRO A 409 -5.99 -30.11 6.68
CA PRO A 409 -7.24 -30.84 6.74
C PRO A 409 -8.25 -30.22 7.73
N GLY A 410 -9.50 -30.09 7.29
CA GLY A 410 -10.60 -29.57 8.11
C GLY A 410 -10.60 -28.05 8.33
N GLN A 411 -9.69 -27.29 7.70
CA GLN A 411 -9.63 -25.83 7.83
C GLN A 411 -10.27 -25.07 6.65
N VAL A 412 -10.63 -25.77 5.57
CA VAL A 412 -11.11 -25.15 4.31
C VAL A 412 -12.35 -24.26 4.51
N GLN A 413 -13.32 -24.67 5.34
CA GLN A 413 -14.51 -23.85 5.63
C GLN A 413 -14.18 -22.51 6.28
N ALA A 414 -13.16 -22.46 7.14
CA ALA A 414 -12.70 -21.21 7.69
C ALA A 414 -11.97 -20.35 6.65
N GLY A 415 -11.30 -21.00 5.69
CA GLY A 415 -10.70 -20.34 4.54
C GLY A 415 -11.75 -19.68 3.66
N LEU A 416 -12.85 -20.40 3.35
CA LEU A 416 -13.98 -19.85 2.62
C LEU A 416 -14.55 -18.63 3.33
N ARG A 417 -14.88 -18.74 4.63
CA ARG A 417 -15.35 -17.60 5.43
C ARG A 417 -14.39 -16.41 5.37
N LEU A 418 -13.08 -16.65 5.46
CA LEU A 418 -12.07 -15.60 5.41
C LEU A 418 -12.02 -14.94 4.01
N ALA A 419 -11.99 -15.73 2.94
CA ALA A 419 -11.94 -15.25 1.58
C ALA A 419 -13.19 -14.45 1.19
N GLY A 420 -14.38 -14.95 1.54
CA GLY A 420 -15.65 -14.26 1.33
C GLY A 420 -15.78 -12.97 2.14
N ALA A 421 -15.36 -12.97 3.41
CA ALA A 421 -15.36 -11.75 4.24
C ALA A 421 -14.47 -10.64 3.66
N LEU A 422 -13.44 -10.99 2.89
CA LEU A 422 -12.52 -10.05 2.25
C LEU A 422 -13.04 -9.47 0.92
N TRP A 423 -14.32 -9.67 0.55
CA TRP A 423 -14.90 -9.14 -0.69
C TRP A 423 -14.58 -7.66 -0.96
N PHE A 424 -14.63 -6.81 0.08
CA PHE A 424 -14.37 -5.37 -0.01
C PHE A 424 -12.88 -5.10 -0.29
N TYR A 425 -11.99 -5.93 0.26
CA TYR A 425 -10.57 -5.82 0.06
C TYR A 425 -10.17 -6.23 -1.36
N TRP A 426 -10.77 -7.30 -1.87
CA TRP A 426 -10.57 -7.73 -3.26
C TRP A 426 -11.04 -6.66 -4.24
N THR A 427 -12.24 -6.11 -4.03
CA THR A 427 -12.90 -5.18 -4.96
C THR A 427 -12.47 -3.74 -4.78
N ALA A 428 -12.76 -3.13 -3.62
CA ALA A 428 -12.59 -1.71 -3.39
C ALA A 428 -11.12 -1.30 -3.20
N CYS A 429 -10.27 -2.20 -2.70
CA CYS A 429 -8.86 -1.92 -2.45
C CYS A 429 -7.92 -2.39 -3.58
N GLY A 430 -8.44 -3.08 -4.61
CA GLY A 430 -7.73 -3.40 -5.83
C GLY A 430 -6.99 -4.75 -5.88
N PHE A 431 -7.44 -5.75 -5.13
CA PHE A 431 -6.80 -7.06 -5.01
C PHE A 431 -7.58 -8.18 -5.73
N ILE A 432 -8.21 -7.86 -6.85
CA ILE A 432 -9.17 -8.73 -7.55
C ILE A 432 -8.56 -10.06 -8.00
N ALA A 433 -7.45 -10.01 -8.73
CA ALA A 433 -6.85 -11.22 -9.30
C ALA A 433 -6.37 -12.21 -8.22
N GLU A 434 -5.85 -11.69 -7.10
CA GLU A 434 -5.48 -12.52 -5.96
C GLU A 434 -6.71 -13.09 -5.24
N GLY A 435 -7.73 -12.26 -5.01
CA GLY A 435 -9.00 -12.70 -4.41
C GLY A 435 -9.63 -13.84 -5.20
N ARG A 436 -9.67 -13.72 -6.54
CA ARG A 436 -10.16 -14.77 -7.44
C ARG A 436 -9.38 -16.07 -7.28
N LYS A 437 -8.04 -16.00 -7.27
CA LYS A 437 -7.20 -17.19 -7.10
C LYS A 437 -7.50 -17.93 -5.79
N TRP A 438 -7.61 -17.20 -4.67
CA TRP A 438 -7.91 -17.80 -3.37
C TRP A 438 -9.31 -18.44 -3.34
N LEU A 439 -10.31 -17.74 -3.86
CA LEU A 439 -11.68 -18.23 -3.94
C LEU A 439 -11.76 -19.50 -4.80
N ASP A 440 -11.18 -19.49 -6.00
CA ASP A 440 -11.19 -20.65 -6.90
C ASP A 440 -10.53 -21.88 -6.25
N ARG A 441 -9.39 -21.69 -5.58
CA ARG A 441 -8.70 -22.77 -4.87
C ARG A 441 -9.53 -23.34 -3.73
N LEU A 442 -10.07 -22.48 -2.86
CA LEU A 442 -10.86 -22.93 -1.70
C LEU A 442 -12.18 -23.58 -2.12
N LEU A 443 -12.85 -23.04 -3.15
CA LEU A 443 -14.08 -23.60 -3.71
C LEU A 443 -13.85 -24.97 -4.37
N ALA A 444 -12.65 -25.25 -4.88
CA ALA A 444 -12.26 -26.55 -5.42
C ALA A 444 -11.98 -27.58 -4.32
N LEU A 445 -11.51 -27.15 -3.14
CA LEU A 445 -11.16 -28.04 -2.03
C LEU A 445 -12.36 -28.53 -1.20
N ASP A 446 -13.49 -27.81 -1.22
CA ASP A 446 -14.67 -28.18 -0.43
C ASP A 446 -15.98 -27.88 -1.15
N SER A 447 -16.74 -28.93 -1.48
CA SER A 447 -17.98 -28.87 -2.23
C SER A 447 -19.25 -28.87 -1.36
N ARG A 448 -19.14 -28.86 -0.03
CA ARG A 448 -20.30 -28.93 0.86
C ARG A 448 -21.22 -27.71 0.71
N PRO A 449 -22.56 -27.88 0.79
CA PRO A 449 -23.51 -26.79 0.69
C PRO A 449 -23.53 -25.98 1.99
N THR A 450 -22.66 -24.97 2.09
CA THR A 450 -22.56 -24.09 3.26
C THR A 450 -22.77 -22.63 2.87
N GLU A 451 -23.20 -21.81 3.83
CA GLU A 451 -23.36 -20.36 3.64
C GLU A 451 -22.05 -19.68 3.21
N ALA A 452 -20.92 -20.13 3.77
CA ALA A 452 -19.59 -19.64 3.38
C ALA A 452 -19.30 -19.92 1.90
N ARG A 453 -19.63 -21.13 1.42
CA ARG A 453 -19.48 -21.47 -0.01
C ARG A 453 -20.40 -20.62 -0.89
N ALA A 454 -21.64 -20.37 -0.49
CA ALA A 454 -22.56 -19.53 -1.25
C ALA A 454 -22.04 -18.09 -1.34
N THR A 455 -21.55 -17.54 -0.22
CA THR A 455 -20.91 -16.22 -0.16
C THR A 455 -19.71 -16.16 -1.11
N ASP A 456 -18.83 -17.16 -1.07
CA ASP A 456 -17.64 -17.19 -1.93
C ASP A 456 -17.98 -17.34 -3.41
N LEU A 457 -19.01 -18.09 -3.77
CA LEU A 457 -19.53 -18.13 -5.14
C LEU A 457 -20.05 -16.75 -5.56
N TRP A 458 -20.76 -16.04 -4.67
CA TRP A 458 -21.19 -14.67 -4.95
C TRP A 458 -19.98 -13.74 -5.18
N VAL A 459 -18.99 -13.75 -4.30
CA VAL A 459 -17.78 -12.92 -4.46
C VAL A 459 -17.01 -13.29 -5.72
N CYS A 460 -16.83 -14.58 -6.00
CA CYS A 460 -16.12 -15.03 -7.20
C CYS A 460 -16.82 -14.60 -8.48
N SER A 461 -18.16 -14.74 -8.55
CA SER A 461 -18.96 -14.26 -9.69
C SER A 461 -18.85 -12.74 -9.86
N TRP A 462 -18.86 -11.98 -8.75
CA TRP A 462 -18.67 -10.54 -8.77
C TRP A 462 -17.30 -10.18 -9.36
N LEU A 463 -16.22 -10.78 -8.87
CA LEU A 463 -14.86 -10.54 -9.36
C LEU A 463 -14.69 -10.95 -10.83
N ALA A 464 -15.21 -12.11 -11.22
CA ALA A 464 -15.12 -12.62 -12.59
C ALA A 464 -15.86 -11.73 -13.59
N SER A 465 -17.07 -11.29 -13.24
CA SER A 465 -17.85 -10.36 -14.08
C SER A 465 -17.12 -9.03 -14.30
N HIS A 466 -16.51 -8.51 -13.23
CA HIS A 466 -15.71 -7.28 -13.31
C HIS A 466 -14.38 -7.44 -14.07
N GLN A 467 -13.87 -8.67 -14.18
CA GLN A 467 -12.74 -9.01 -15.05
C GLN A 467 -13.15 -9.21 -16.52
N GLY A 468 -14.45 -9.20 -16.84
CA GLY A 468 -14.95 -9.51 -18.18
C GLY A 468 -14.93 -11.00 -18.51
N ASP A 469 -14.81 -11.88 -17.51
CA ASP A 469 -15.02 -13.32 -17.67
C ASP A 469 -16.51 -13.65 -17.45
N LEU A 470 -17.30 -13.36 -18.48
CA LEU A 470 -18.75 -13.38 -18.41
C LEU A 470 -19.30 -14.81 -18.26
N GLU A 471 -18.69 -15.77 -18.95
CA GLU A 471 -19.10 -17.18 -18.89
C GLU A 471 -18.89 -17.73 -17.47
N TRP A 472 -17.71 -17.52 -16.88
CA TRP A 472 -17.45 -17.94 -15.51
C TRP A 472 -18.30 -17.18 -14.50
N GLY A 473 -18.49 -15.87 -14.71
CA GLY A 473 -19.35 -15.02 -13.90
C GLY A 473 -20.79 -15.55 -13.84
N ARG A 474 -21.39 -15.85 -15.00
CA ARG A 474 -22.74 -16.42 -15.14
C ARG A 474 -22.85 -17.80 -14.50
N ALA A 475 -21.96 -18.73 -14.84
CA ALA A 475 -21.98 -20.09 -14.29
C ALA A 475 -21.86 -20.09 -12.75
N THR A 476 -21.05 -19.19 -12.20
CA THR A 476 -20.87 -19.07 -10.75
C THR A 476 -22.07 -18.38 -10.08
N ALA A 477 -22.71 -17.42 -10.74
CA ALA A 477 -23.96 -16.81 -10.27
C ALA A 477 -25.10 -17.84 -10.19
N GLU A 478 -25.24 -18.70 -11.20
CA GLU A 478 -26.23 -19.80 -11.21
C GLU A 478 -25.99 -20.79 -10.08
N ARG A 479 -24.72 -21.16 -9.85
CA ARG A 479 -24.33 -22.03 -8.71
C ARG A 479 -24.63 -21.37 -7.36
N CYS A 480 -24.41 -20.06 -7.24
CA CYS A 480 -24.77 -19.31 -6.04
C CYS A 480 -26.29 -19.33 -5.81
N SER A 481 -27.10 -19.09 -6.84
CA SER A 481 -28.56 -19.14 -6.76
C SER A 481 -29.08 -20.52 -6.38
N ALA A 482 -28.59 -21.59 -7.03
CA ALA A 482 -29.00 -22.96 -6.72
C ALA A 482 -28.67 -23.34 -5.26
N LEU A 483 -27.49 -22.92 -4.78
CA LEU A 483 -27.10 -23.16 -3.40
C LEU A 483 -27.92 -22.34 -2.40
N ALA A 484 -28.25 -21.08 -2.74
CA ALA A 484 -29.13 -20.25 -1.90
C ALA A 484 -30.54 -20.86 -1.76
N GLU A 485 -31.07 -21.47 -2.83
CA GLU A 485 -32.34 -22.21 -2.79
C GLU A 485 -32.26 -23.45 -1.90
N GLU A 486 -31.19 -24.25 -2.02
CA GLU A 486 -30.95 -25.42 -1.17
C GLU A 486 -30.88 -25.03 0.31
N LEU A 487 -30.20 -23.92 0.62
CA LEU A 487 -30.05 -23.38 1.97
C LEU A 487 -31.30 -22.62 2.47
N ARG A 488 -32.25 -22.32 1.57
CA ARG A 488 -33.43 -21.48 1.83
C ARG A 488 -33.08 -20.08 2.35
N ASP A 489 -31.96 -19.54 1.90
CA ASP A 489 -31.46 -18.21 2.28
C ASP A 489 -31.89 -17.15 1.25
N GLN A 490 -32.84 -16.30 1.65
CA GLN A 490 -33.38 -15.25 0.78
C GLN A 490 -32.39 -14.11 0.51
N GLY A 491 -31.44 -13.86 1.43
CA GLY A 491 -30.42 -12.84 1.27
C GLY A 491 -29.38 -13.27 0.22
N LEU A 492 -28.90 -14.51 0.32
CA LEU A 492 -28.02 -15.11 -0.69
C LEU A 492 -28.71 -15.25 -2.05
N ALA A 493 -30.01 -15.57 -2.08
CA ALA A 493 -30.77 -15.63 -3.33
C ALA A 493 -30.82 -14.27 -4.04
N ALA A 494 -30.98 -13.17 -3.29
CA ALA A 494 -30.94 -11.81 -3.82
C ALA A 494 -29.56 -11.44 -4.39
N PHE A 495 -28.47 -11.89 -3.75
CA PHE A 495 -27.12 -11.74 -4.32
C PHE A 495 -26.94 -12.50 -5.64
N GLY A 496 -27.46 -13.73 -5.73
CA GLY A 496 -27.46 -14.48 -6.98
C GLY A 496 -28.23 -13.77 -8.10
N MET A 497 -29.38 -13.15 -7.79
CA MET A 497 -30.15 -12.33 -8.74
C MET A 497 -29.35 -11.12 -9.22
N HIS A 498 -28.73 -10.39 -8.30
CA HIS A 498 -27.89 -9.23 -8.64
C HIS A 498 -26.77 -9.63 -9.62
N LEU A 499 -26.06 -10.73 -9.35
CA LEU A 499 -24.97 -11.20 -10.21
C LEU A 499 -25.43 -11.64 -11.59
N ARG A 500 -26.58 -12.33 -11.67
CA ARG A 500 -27.20 -12.64 -12.97
C ARG A 500 -27.54 -11.37 -13.74
N GLY A 501 -28.00 -10.32 -13.04
CA GLY A 501 -28.22 -9.00 -13.63
C GLY A 501 -26.93 -8.36 -14.18
N VAL A 502 -25.81 -8.48 -13.44
CA VAL A 502 -24.49 -8.02 -13.90
C VAL A 502 -24.04 -8.79 -15.15
N ALA A 503 -24.21 -10.11 -15.18
CA ALA A 503 -23.88 -10.94 -16.33
C ALA A 503 -24.75 -10.59 -17.55
N ALA A 504 -26.06 -10.47 -17.37
CA ALA A 504 -27.01 -10.05 -18.42
C ALA A 504 -26.65 -8.66 -18.98
N MET A 505 -26.25 -7.71 -18.14
CA MET A 505 -25.79 -6.39 -18.59
C MET A 505 -24.58 -6.51 -19.53
N ALA A 506 -23.61 -7.34 -19.16
CA ALA A 506 -22.39 -7.50 -19.94
C ALA A 506 -22.64 -8.20 -21.30
N GLU A 507 -23.69 -9.01 -21.40
CA GLU A 507 -24.15 -9.62 -22.65
C GLU A 507 -25.08 -8.72 -23.48
N GLY A 508 -25.43 -7.54 -22.95
CA GLY A 508 -26.31 -6.58 -23.63
C GLY A 508 -27.80 -6.82 -23.42
N GLU A 509 -28.18 -7.75 -22.55
CA GLU A 509 -29.56 -8.06 -22.15
C GLU A 509 -30.07 -7.03 -21.12
N LEU A 510 -30.04 -5.74 -21.49
CA LEU A 510 -30.23 -4.63 -20.54
C LEU A 510 -31.59 -4.65 -19.82
N ALA A 511 -32.66 -5.10 -20.48
CA ALA A 511 -33.98 -5.17 -19.85
C ALA A 511 -34.03 -6.22 -18.71
N GLU A 512 -33.52 -7.43 -18.97
CA GLU A 512 -33.41 -8.47 -17.95
C GLU A 512 -32.44 -8.06 -16.84
N ALA A 513 -31.31 -7.46 -17.21
CA ALA A 513 -30.32 -6.95 -16.27
C ALA A 513 -30.94 -5.98 -15.25
N ARG A 514 -31.72 -5.01 -15.74
CA ARG A 514 -32.40 -4.01 -14.90
C ARG A 514 -33.44 -4.66 -13.99
N GLU A 515 -34.26 -5.55 -14.54
CA GLU A 515 -35.28 -6.25 -13.76
C GLU A 515 -34.66 -7.06 -12.62
N LEU A 516 -33.62 -7.85 -12.90
CA LEU A 516 -32.92 -8.67 -11.90
C LEU A 516 -32.28 -7.81 -10.81
N CYS A 517 -31.66 -6.69 -11.17
CA CYS A 517 -31.05 -5.77 -10.19
C CYS A 517 -32.10 -5.13 -9.28
N LEU A 518 -33.26 -4.72 -9.82
CA LEU A 518 -34.36 -4.16 -9.02
C LEU A 518 -35.04 -5.20 -8.13
N GLN A 519 -35.21 -6.43 -8.60
CA GLN A 519 -35.73 -7.53 -7.79
C GLN A 519 -34.77 -7.85 -6.63
N ALA A 520 -33.46 -7.89 -6.89
CA ALA A 520 -32.45 -8.05 -5.86
C ALA A 520 -32.51 -6.91 -4.83
N TRP A 521 -32.58 -5.65 -5.29
CA TRP A 521 -32.75 -4.49 -4.41
C TRP A 521 -34.01 -4.60 -3.55
N SER A 522 -35.16 -4.95 -4.13
CA SER A 522 -36.41 -5.08 -3.39
C SER A 522 -36.30 -6.11 -2.26
N ARG A 523 -35.57 -7.20 -2.46
CA ARG A 523 -35.33 -8.22 -1.43
C ARG A 523 -34.35 -7.73 -0.37
N HIS A 524 -33.24 -7.13 -0.78
CA HIS A 524 -32.26 -6.57 0.13
C HIS A 524 -32.82 -5.45 1.01
N ARG A 525 -33.67 -4.59 0.46
CA ARG A 525 -34.35 -3.51 1.19
C ARG A 525 -35.27 -4.02 2.29
N ALA A 526 -35.80 -5.23 2.15
CA ALA A 526 -36.64 -5.87 3.18
C ALA A 526 -35.83 -6.48 4.33
N HIS A 527 -34.49 -6.55 4.24
CA HIS A 527 -33.64 -7.01 5.34
C HIS A 527 -33.44 -5.93 6.39
N ASP A 528 -33.33 -6.35 7.66
CA ASP A 528 -33.13 -5.47 8.82
C ASP A 528 -31.76 -4.77 8.82
N THR A 529 -30.76 -5.35 8.15
CA THR A 529 -29.40 -4.81 8.08
C THR A 529 -28.99 -4.60 6.64
N MET A 530 -28.48 -3.41 6.35
CA MET A 530 -28.02 -3.01 5.02
C MET A 530 -26.50 -3.12 4.93
N THR A 531 -25.99 -3.50 3.78
CA THR A 531 -24.55 -3.60 3.49
C THR A 531 -24.21 -3.00 2.13
N SER A 532 -22.94 -2.65 1.87
CA SER A 532 -22.56 -2.08 0.56
C SER A 532 -22.94 -2.99 -0.62
N PRO A 533 -22.70 -4.32 -0.60
CA PRO A 533 -23.11 -5.21 -1.69
C PRO A 533 -24.61 -5.20 -2.00
N MET A 534 -25.43 -5.00 -0.98
CA MET A 534 -26.89 -4.92 -1.12
C MET A 534 -27.31 -3.64 -1.83
N VAL A 535 -26.72 -2.49 -1.46
CA VAL A 535 -27.00 -1.19 -2.08
C VAL A 535 -26.43 -1.12 -3.50
N MET A 536 -25.35 -1.86 -3.77
CA MET A 536 -24.75 -1.94 -5.11
C MET A 536 -25.72 -2.49 -6.16
N SER A 537 -26.74 -3.29 -5.81
CA SER A 537 -27.73 -3.75 -6.80
C SER A 537 -28.59 -2.61 -7.36
N LEU A 538 -28.92 -1.61 -6.53
CA LEU A 538 -29.65 -0.42 -6.99
C LEU A 538 -28.75 0.51 -7.81
N PHE A 539 -27.47 0.63 -7.44
CA PHE A 539 -26.48 1.29 -8.28
C PHE A 539 -26.41 0.63 -9.68
N GLN A 540 -26.37 -0.70 -9.72
CA GLN A 540 -26.28 -1.46 -10.96
C GLN A 540 -27.51 -1.22 -11.85
N ALA A 541 -28.71 -1.19 -11.26
CA ALA A 541 -29.94 -0.82 -11.98
C ALA A 541 -29.87 0.57 -12.61
N GLY A 542 -29.32 1.56 -11.87
CA GLY A 542 -29.10 2.91 -12.38
C GLY A 542 -28.09 2.98 -13.52
N LEU A 543 -27.00 2.21 -13.46
CA LEU A 543 -26.04 2.11 -14.56
C LEU A 543 -26.69 1.50 -15.81
N VAL A 544 -27.48 0.43 -15.65
CA VAL A 544 -28.21 -0.19 -16.76
C VAL A 544 -29.21 0.81 -17.37
N ALA A 545 -29.90 1.62 -16.58
CA ALA A 545 -30.78 2.67 -17.09
C ALA A 545 -30.03 3.70 -17.96
N CYS A 546 -28.80 4.11 -17.59
CA CYS A 546 -27.97 4.93 -18.48
C CYS A 546 -27.65 4.21 -19.80
N LEU A 547 -27.34 2.90 -19.76
CA LEU A 547 -27.07 2.13 -20.98
C LEU A 547 -28.31 1.96 -21.87
N GLN A 548 -29.51 1.99 -21.27
CA GLN A 548 -30.80 2.01 -21.97
C GLN A 548 -31.21 3.39 -22.50
N ASP A 549 -30.36 4.42 -22.34
CA ASP A 549 -30.67 5.81 -22.70
C ASP A 549 -31.83 6.42 -21.87
N GLU A 550 -31.97 5.99 -20.61
CA GLU A 550 -32.98 6.47 -19.65
C GLU A 550 -32.35 7.24 -18.47
N PRO A 551 -31.71 8.41 -18.70
CA PRO A 551 -30.93 9.11 -17.68
C PRO A 551 -31.77 9.66 -16.51
N ASP A 552 -33.05 9.97 -16.73
CA ASP A 552 -33.93 10.40 -15.64
C ASP A 552 -34.26 9.25 -14.68
N GLN A 553 -34.48 8.04 -15.22
CA GLN A 553 -34.67 6.85 -14.41
C GLN A 553 -33.38 6.47 -13.67
N ALA A 554 -32.23 6.55 -14.34
CA ALA A 554 -30.93 6.34 -13.71
C ALA A 554 -30.72 7.28 -12.50
N THR A 555 -31.07 8.56 -12.66
CA THR A 555 -30.99 9.56 -11.59
C THR A 555 -31.92 9.22 -10.42
N ALA A 556 -33.14 8.79 -10.71
CA ALA A 556 -34.11 8.39 -9.69
C ALA A 556 -33.64 7.16 -8.90
N ASP A 557 -33.11 6.14 -9.60
CA ASP A 557 -32.62 4.90 -8.99
C ASP A 557 -31.44 5.19 -8.05
N VAL A 558 -30.44 5.98 -8.48
CA VAL A 558 -29.26 6.28 -7.64
C VAL A 558 -29.50 7.34 -6.58
N ALA A 559 -30.61 8.10 -6.63
CA ALA A 559 -30.95 9.07 -5.59
C ALA A 559 -31.15 8.40 -4.22
N GLU A 560 -31.78 7.22 -4.20
CA GLU A 560 -31.94 6.44 -2.96
C GLU A 560 -30.58 5.91 -2.46
N VAL A 561 -29.70 5.46 -3.35
CA VAL A 561 -28.32 5.05 -2.99
C VAL A 561 -27.56 6.20 -2.32
N LEU A 562 -27.60 7.40 -2.92
CA LEU A 562 -26.91 8.58 -2.41
C LEU A 562 -27.46 9.03 -1.06
N ARG A 563 -28.78 8.90 -0.83
CA ARG A 563 -29.41 9.17 0.45
C ARG A 563 -28.93 8.19 1.53
N ILE A 564 -29.03 6.89 1.26
CA ILE A 564 -28.64 5.83 2.21
C ILE A 564 -27.17 5.99 2.59
N THR A 565 -26.29 6.11 1.59
CA THR A 565 -24.84 6.21 1.83
C THR A 565 -24.46 7.51 2.53
N ALA A 566 -25.16 8.62 2.29
CA ALA A 566 -24.96 9.87 3.04
C ALA A 566 -25.33 9.72 4.53
N GLU A 567 -26.43 9.04 4.85
CA GLU A 567 -26.90 8.84 6.23
C GLU A 567 -25.92 8.02 7.06
N VAL A 568 -25.31 6.99 6.47
CA VAL A 568 -24.35 6.11 7.16
C VAL A 568 -22.89 6.54 7.02
N GLY A 569 -22.59 7.50 6.16
CA GLY A 569 -21.23 7.96 5.87
C GLY A 569 -20.40 7.02 4.98
N GLU A 570 -21.04 6.08 4.29
CA GLU A 570 -20.37 5.13 3.40
C GLU A 570 -19.92 5.86 2.12
N SER A 571 -18.64 5.70 1.76
CA SER A 571 -18.01 6.48 0.69
C SER A 571 -17.78 5.70 -0.60
N TRP A 572 -17.57 4.39 -0.53
CA TRP A 572 -17.26 3.56 -1.70
C TRP A 572 -18.45 3.40 -2.64
N THR A 573 -19.59 2.93 -2.13
CA THR A 573 -20.85 2.80 -2.89
C THR A 573 -21.36 4.17 -3.33
N ARG A 574 -21.24 5.18 -2.44
CA ARG A 574 -21.55 6.57 -2.79
C ARG A 574 -20.77 7.04 -4.01
N SER A 575 -19.47 6.76 -4.07
CA SER A 575 -18.62 7.18 -5.18
C SER A 575 -19.08 6.60 -6.52
N TRP A 576 -19.60 5.36 -6.52
CA TRP A 576 -20.17 4.71 -7.70
C TRP A 576 -21.50 5.33 -8.12
N ALA A 577 -22.39 5.61 -7.16
CA ALA A 577 -23.65 6.30 -7.44
C ALA A 577 -23.44 7.72 -8.01
N LEU A 578 -22.42 8.44 -7.53
CA LEU A 578 -22.02 9.74 -8.10
C LEU A 578 -21.54 9.62 -9.56
N VAL A 579 -20.85 8.53 -9.93
CA VAL A 579 -20.46 8.29 -11.33
C VAL A 579 -21.69 8.13 -12.21
N VAL A 580 -22.68 7.31 -11.79
CA VAL A 580 -23.90 7.08 -12.55
C VAL A 580 -24.73 8.36 -12.66
N ARG A 581 -24.91 9.11 -11.57
CA ARG A 581 -25.61 10.40 -11.62
C ARG A 581 -24.88 11.40 -12.51
N GLY A 582 -23.55 11.44 -12.44
CA GLY A 582 -22.73 12.26 -13.32
C GLY A 582 -22.89 11.92 -14.79
N LEU A 583 -22.89 10.61 -15.13
CA LEU A 583 -23.15 10.13 -16.48
C LEU A 583 -24.56 10.53 -16.96
N ALA A 584 -25.58 10.33 -16.13
CA ALA A 584 -26.96 10.72 -16.44
C ALA A 584 -27.13 12.23 -16.64
N CYS A 585 -26.46 13.06 -15.84
CA CYS A 585 -26.43 14.52 -16.03
C CYS A 585 -25.76 14.92 -17.34
N TRP A 586 -24.63 14.28 -17.68
CA TRP A 586 -23.95 14.51 -18.96
C TRP A 586 -24.83 14.14 -20.15
N MET A 587 -25.51 12.98 -20.11
CA MET A 587 -26.44 12.54 -21.17
C MET A 587 -27.62 13.49 -21.37
N ARG A 588 -28.10 14.13 -20.30
CA ARG A 588 -29.18 15.15 -20.36
C ARG A 588 -28.70 16.52 -20.86
N GLY A 589 -27.40 16.69 -21.11
CA GLY A 589 -26.83 17.98 -21.51
C GLY A 589 -26.59 18.94 -20.35
N ASP A 590 -26.47 18.46 -19.11
CA ASP A 590 -26.03 19.25 -17.95
C ASP A 590 -24.63 18.81 -17.47
N PRO A 591 -23.56 19.15 -18.22
CA PRO A 591 -22.21 18.76 -17.86
C PRO A 591 -21.68 19.48 -16.61
N ASN A 592 -22.30 20.59 -16.16
CA ASN A 592 -21.89 21.26 -14.93
C ASN A 592 -22.25 20.44 -13.70
N ALA A 593 -23.48 19.91 -13.66
CA ALA A 593 -23.89 18.99 -12.60
C ALA A 593 -23.03 17.70 -12.62
N ALA A 594 -22.71 17.20 -13.82
CA ALA A 594 -21.82 16.04 -13.96
C ALA A 594 -20.43 16.28 -13.36
N VAL A 595 -19.81 17.43 -13.66
CA VAL A 595 -18.47 17.79 -13.13
C VAL A 595 -18.44 17.81 -11.61
N ALA A 596 -19.48 18.34 -10.96
CA ALA A 596 -19.53 18.42 -9.49
C ALA A 596 -19.50 17.01 -8.85
N ASP A 597 -20.37 16.11 -9.32
CA ASP A 597 -20.47 14.75 -8.82
C ASP A 597 -19.20 13.92 -9.08
N LEU A 598 -18.65 14.03 -10.29
CA LEU A 598 -17.48 13.26 -10.70
C LEU A 598 -16.23 13.70 -9.94
N ARG A 599 -16.10 15.00 -9.63
CA ARG A 599 -15.00 15.49 -8.80
C ARG A 599 -15.06 14.96 -7.37
N GLU A 600 -16.25 14.92 -6.77
CA GLU A 600 -16.46 14.30 -5.44
C GLU A 600 -16.13 12.80 -5.49
N SER A 601 -16.61 12.08 -6.51
CA SER A 601 -16.33 10.66 -6.72
C SER A 601 -14.83 10.35 -6.82
N ILE A 602 -14.09 11.09 -7.64
CA ILE A 602 -12.62 10.96 -7.79
C ILE A 602 -11.91 11.15 -6.44
N GLY A 603 -12.39 12.07 -5.61
CA GLY A 603 -11.86 12.32 -4.28
C GLY A 603 -12.01 11.13 -3.33
N PHE A 604 -13.09 10.34 -3.43
CA PHE A 604 -13.25 9.11 -2.65
C PHE A 604 -12.41 7.96 -3.23
N LYS A 605 -12.52 7.70 -4.54
CA LYS A 605 -11.91 6.54 -5.20
C LYS A 605 -10.38 6.54 -5.13
N SER A 606 -9.75 7.71 -5.31
CA SER A 606 -8.30 7.87 -5.15
C SER A 606 -7.81 7.49 -3.75
N ARG A 607 -8.59 7.78 -2.71
CA ARG A 607 -8.28 7.42 -1.31
C ARG A 607 -8.62 5.97 -0.96
N LEU A 608 -9.37 5.24 -1.78
CA LEU A 608 -9.70 3.82 -1.58
C LEU A 608 -8.89 2.85 -2.44
N ASN A 609 -8.11 3.34 -3.42
CA ASN A 609 -7.42 2.53 -4.45
C ASN A 609 -8.35 1.89 -5.48
N ASP A 610 -9.57 2.38 -5.63
CA ASP A 610 -10.48 1.88 -6.65
C ASP A 610 -10.05 2.42 -8.03
N LEU A 611 -8.99 1.83 -8.62
CA LEU A 611 -8.42 2.35 -9.88
C LEU A 611 -9.37 2.19 -11.06
N PHE A 612 -10.13 1.10 -11.10
CA PHE A 612 -11.14 0.90 -12.15
C PHE A 612 -12.22 1.97 -12.07
N GLY A 613 -12.85 2.16 -10.90
CA GLY A 613 -13.86 3.20 -10.73
C GLY A 613 -13.30 4.60 -10.91
N LEU A 614 -12.04 4.83 -10.54
CA LEU A 614 -11.35 6.09 -10.77
C LEU A 614 -11.21 6.36 -12.27
N GLY A 615 -10.83 5.35 -13.06
CA GLY A 615 -10.79 5.42 -14.52
C GLY A 615 -12.15 5.80 -15.11
N VAL A 616 -13.23 5.12 -14.69
CA VAL A 616 -14.59 5.44 -15.15
C VAL A 616 -14.98 6.88 -14.80
N ALA A 617 -14.74 7.31 -13.56
CA ALA A 617 -15.08 8.67 -13.13
C ALA A 617 -14.31 9.75 -13.92
N VAL A 618 -13.01 9.50 -14.20
CA VAL A 618 -12.17 10.41 -14.98
C VAL A 618 -12.59 10.46 -16.45
N GLU A 619 -13.05 9.35 -17.05
CA GLU A 619 -13.60 9.33 -18.41
C GLU A 619 -14.83 10.23 -18.53
N VAL A 620 -15.84 9.99 -17.69
CA VAL A 620 -17.09 10.78 -17.75
C VAL A 620 -16.79 12.26 -17.46
N LEU A 621 -15.80 12.55 -16.62
CA LEU A 621 -15.37 13.92 -16.34
C LEU A 621 -14.71 14.56 -17.57
N ALA A 622 -13.88 13.80 -18.30
CA ALA A 622 -13.27 14.26 -19.54
C ALA A 622 -14.35 14.57 -20.58
N TRP A 623 -15.36 13.69 -20.75
CA TRP A 623 -16.48 13.92 -21.67
C TRP A 623 -17.28 15.16 -21.29
N SER A 624 -17.51 15.37 -19.99
CA SER A 624 -18.19 16.56 -19.47
C SER A 624 -17.43 17.86 -19.80
N TYR A 625 -16.09 17.85 -19.69
CA TYR A 625 -15.28 19.01 -20.09
C TYR A 625 -15.28 19.27 -21.59
N VAL A 626 -15.34 18.22 -22.42
CA VAL A 626 -15.52 18.40 -23.86
C VAL A 626 -16.85 19.11 -24.16
N SER A 627 -17.94 18.69 -23.52
CA SER A 627 -19.26 19.33 -23.66
C SER A 627 -19.29 20.79 -23.14
N LEU A 628 -18.42 21.13 -22.18
CA LEU A 628 -18.25 22.52 -21.69
C LEU A 628 -17.33 23.38 -22.57
N GLY A 629 -16.69 22.80 -23.59
CA GLY A 629 -15.69 23.48 -24.42
C GLY A 629 -14.31 23.63 -23.74
N GLU A 630 -14.10 23.01 -22.58
CA GLU A 630 -12.83 23.01 -21.86
C GLU A 630 -11.89 21.90 -22.40
N HIS A 631 -11.64 21.89 -23.71
CA HIS A 631 -10.94 20.81 -24.40
C HIS A 631 -9.51 20.55 -23.86
N ALA A 632 -8.80 21.60 -23.44
CA ALA A 632 -7.49 21.45 -22.80
C ALA A 632 -7.56 20.67 -21.49
N GLN A 633 -8.64 20.85 -20.73
CA GLN A 633 -8.87 20.14 -19.47
C GLN A 633 -9.24 18.67 -19.73
N ALA A 634 -10.04 18.41 -20.77
CA ALA A 634 -10.31 17.04 -21.23
C ALA A 634 -9.04 16.32 -21.69
N ALA A 635 -8.18 16.98 -22.48
CA ALA A 635 -6.90 16.41 -22.93
C ALA A 635 -5.98 16.01 -21.76
N ARG A 636 -5.94 16.82 -20.69
CA ARG A 636 -5.22 16.48 -19.46
C ARG A 636 -5.76 15.21 -18.81
N LEU A 637 -7.09 15.06 -18.74
CA LEU A 637 -7.72 13.87 -18.16
C LEU A 637 -7.49 12.63 -19.03
N PHE A 638 -7.54 12.75 -20.36
CA PHE A 638 -7.16 11.66 -21.27
C PHE A 638 -5.71 11.22 -21.06
N GLY A 639 -4.78 12.16 -20.84
CA GLY A 639 -3.40 11.82 -20.48
C GLY A 639 -3.30 11.10 -19.13
N VAL A 640 -4.14 11.43 -18.14
CA VAL A 640 -4.21 10.67 -16.87
C VAL A 640 -4.72 9.24 -17.12
N LEU A 641 -5.73 9.08 -17.96
CA LEU A 641 -6.35 7.78 -18.29
C LEU A 641 -5.36 6.82 -18.97
N GLU A 642 -4.40 7.35 -19.73
CA GLU A 642 -3.29 6.58 -20.30
C GLU A 642 -2.45 5.85 -19.24
N ARG A 643 -2.47 6.32 -17.98
CA ARG A 643 -1.82 5.63 -16.87
C ARG A 643 -2.71 4.66 -16.14
N ILE A 644 -4.02 4.91 -16.09
CA ILE A 644 -4.97 4.10 -15.34
C ILE A 644 -5.29 2.83 -16.09
N TRP A 645 -5.67 2.92 -17.37
CA TRP A 645 -6.19 1.77 -18.10
C TRP A 645 -5.20 0.61 -18.26
N PRO A 646 -3.90 0.83 -18.52
CA PRO A 646 -2.94 -0.27 -18.55
C PRO A 646 -2.73 -0.97 -17.21
N LEU A 647 -3.03 -0.31 -16.08
CA LEU A 647 -2.97 -0.92 -14.74
C LEU A 647 -4.21 -1.75 -14.43
N VAL A 648 -5.31 -1.50 -15.13
CA VAL A 648 -6.64 -2.04 -14.86
C VAL A 648 -7.00 -3.15 -15.85
N GLY A 649 -6.53 -3.10 -17.10
CA GLY A 649 -6.88 -4.08 -18.12
C GLY A 649 -7.86 -3.52 -19.14
N ILE A 650 -9.08 -4.06 -19.22
CA ILE A 650 -10.07 -3.69 -20.25
C ILE A 650 -10.78 -2.38 -19.83
N PRO A 651 -10.63 -1.27 -20.58
CA PRO A 651 -11.30 -0.01 -20.25
C PRO A 651 -12.83 -0.15 -20.31
N LEU A 652 -13.52 0.51 -19.37
CA LEU A 652 -14.99 0.65 -19.40
C LEU A 652 -15.75 -0.70 -19.53
N LEU A 653 -15.17 -1.79 -18.99
CA LEU A 653 -15.67 -3.17 -19.06
C LEU A 653 -15.92 -3.69 -20.48
N GLY A 654 -15.30 -3.08 -21.50
CA GLY A 654 -15.52 -3.44 -22.89
C GLY A 654 -16.89 -3.02 -23.44
N SER A 655 -17.65 -2.18 -22.72
CA SER A 655 -18.93 -1.66 -23.20
C SER A 655 -18.74 -0.85 -24.49
N GLN A 656 -19.30 -1.35 -25.59
CA GLN A 656 -19.17 -0.72 -26.91
C GLN A 656 -19.71 0.72 -26.90
N GLN A 657 -20.84 0.95 -26.24
CA GLN A 657 -21.45 2.28 -26.13
C GLN A 657 -20.53 3.27 -25.40
N LEU A 658 -19.96 2.88 -24.26
CA LEU A 658 -19.05 3.76 -23.50
C LEU A 658 -17.73 4.00 -24.25
N LEU A 659 -17.23 3.00 -24.98
CA LEU A 659 -16.05 3.14 -25.84
C LEU A 659 -16.32 4.10 -27.00
N ASP A 660 -17.54 4.13 -27.55
CA ASP A 660 -17.92 5.06 -28.60
C ASP A 660 -18.06 6.50 -28.07
N TYR A 661 -18.57 6.69 -26.85
CA TYR A 661 -18.53 7.99 -26.17
C TYR A 661 -17.11 8.50 -25.97
N ARG A 662 -16.19 7.63 -25.52
CA ARG A 662 -14.78 7.98 -25.40
C ARG A 662 -14.19 8.44 -26.74
N LYS A 663 -14.35 7.64 -27.80
CA LYS A 663 -13.82 7.96 -29.14
C LYS A 663 -14.35 9.29 -29.65
N LYS A 664 -15.65 9.55 -29.46
CA LYS A 664 -16.29 10.80 -29.85
C LYS A 664 -15.71 11.99 -29.08
N ALA A 665 -15.65 11.91 -27.76
CA ALA A 665 -15.14 12.99 -26.92
C ALA A 665 -13.65 13.30 -27.20
N GLU A 666 -12.82 12.27 -27.38
CA GLU A 666 -11.42 12.45 -27.73
C GLU A 666 -11.27 13.09 -29.12
N GLY A 667 -12.05 12.63 -30.11
CA GLY A 667 -12.08 13.20 -31.46
C GLY A 667 -12.48 14.68 -31.47
N GLU A 668 -13.50 15.06 -30.70
CA GLU A 668 -13.94 16.46 -30.55
C GLU A 668 -12.85 17.33 -29.90
N ALA A 669 -12.18 16.83 -28.85
CA ALA A 669 -11.08 17.55 -28.20
C ALA A 669 -9.89 17.76 -29.15
N ARG A 670 -9.54 16.74 -29.96
CA ARG A 670 -8.49 16.83 -30.98
C ARG A 670 -8.85 17.81 -32.09
N ALA A 671 -10.09 17.79 -32.56
CA ALA A 671 -10.57 18.72 -33.58
C ALA A 671 -10.54 20.18 -33.09
N ALA A 672 -10.90 20.43 -31.82
CA ALA A 672 -10.95 21.77 -31.25
C ALA A 672 -9.55 22.35 -30.92
N LEU A 673 -8.63 21.54 -30.40
CA LEU A 673 -7.27 21.99 -30.04
C LEU A 673 -6.27 21.92 -31.21
N GLY A 674 -6.53 21.05 -32.18
CA GLY A 674 -5.54 20.59 -33.13
C GLY A 674 -4.62 19.50 -32.55
N GLU A 675 -4.13 18.63 -33.44
CA GLU A 675 -3.41 17.40 -33.07
C GLU A 675 -2.13 17.68 -32.25
N SER A 676 -1.37 18.72 -32.61
CA SER A 676 -0.13 19.07 -31.89
C SER A 676 -0.39 19.54 -30.46
N ALA A 677 -1.33 20.46 -30.26
CA ALA A 677 -1.63 21.02 -28.95
C ALA A 677 -2.30 19.97 -28.05
N PHE A 678 -3.18 19.12 -28.60
CA PHE A 678 -3.73 17.98 -27.88
C PHE A 678 -2.60 17.04 -27.42
N GLY A 679 -1.70 16.65 -28.34
CA GLY A 679 -0.59 15.74 -28.06
C GLY A 679 0.36 16.26 -26.96
N GLU A 680 0.67 17.55 -26.96
CA GLU A 680 1.50 18.19 -25.91
C GLU A 680 0.83 18.13 -24.53
N ILE A 681 -0.44 18.53 -24.43
CA ILE A 681 -1.19 18.55 -23.18
C ILE A 681 -1.42 17.13 -22.64
N PHE A 682 -1.78 16.21 -23.53
CA PHE A 682 -1.94 14.79 -23.20
C PHE A 682 -0.64 14.21 -22.64
N ALA A 683 0.49 14.44 -23.33
CA ALA A 683 1.79 13.92 -22.92
C ALA A 683 2.28 14.52 -21.59
N GLU A 684 1.85 15.73 -21.24
CA GLU A 684 2.18 16.38 -19.97
C GLU A 684 1.66 15.58 -18.79
N THR A 685 0.38 15.19 -18.79
CA THR A 685 -0.21 14.43 -17.68
C THR A 685 0.06 12.93 -17.76
N ALA A 686 0.21 12.35 -18.95
CA ALA A 686 0.55 10.93 -19.12
C ALA A 686 1.89 10.54 -18.49
N LYS A 687 2.85 11.47 -18.44
CA LYS A 687 4.18 11.24 -17.86
C LYS A 687 4.23 11.43 -16.34
N LEU A 688 3.26 12.10 -15.75
CA LEU A 688 3.25 12.39 -14.31
C LEU A 688 2.80 11.18 -13.48
N PRO A 689 3.31 11.00 -12.25
CA PRO A 689 2.71 10.07 -11.30
C PRO A 689 1.19 10.31 -11.16
N LEU A 690 0.40 9.25 -11.01
CA LEU A 690 -1.07 9.30 -11.03
C LEU A 690 -1.63 10.39 -10.10
N GLU A 691 -1.15 10.46 -8.85
CA GLU A 691 -1.55 11.50 -7.88
C GLU A 691 -1.31 12.93 -8.41
N GLN A 692 -0.18 13.16 -9.07
CA GLN A 692 0.18 14.47 -9.61
C GLN A 692 -0.61 14.80 -10.86
N GLY A 693 -0.79 13.83 -11.76
CA GLY A 693 -1.61 13.97 -12.96
C GLY A 693 -3.07 14.29 -12.60
N LEU A 694 -3.64 13.57 -11.63
CA LEU A 694 -4.98 13.84 -11.10
C LEU A 694 -5.03 15.22 -10.42
N ALA A 695 -4.13 15.52 -9.49
CA ALA A 695 -4.13 16.82 -8.83
C ALA A 695 -4.00 17.98 -9.83
N MET A 696 -3.22 17.81 -10.89
CA MET A 696 -3.07 18.78 -11.96
C MET A 696 -4.36 18.91 -12.78
N ALA A 697 -4.94 17.80 -13.22
CA ALA A 697 -6.20 17.81 -13.96
C ALA A 697 -7.35 18.37 -13.11
N MET A 698 -7.36 18.14 -11.80
CA MET A 698 -8.42 18.62 -10.92
C MET A 698 -8.31 20.13 -10.61
N ARG A 699 -7.16 20.77 -10.87
CA ARG A 699 -6.93 22.22 -10.65
C ARG A 699 -7.47 23.12 -11.77
N GLY A 700 -8.03 22.56 -12.84
CA GLY A 700 -8.63 23.32 -13.94
C GLY A 700 -9.59 24.40 -13.44
N LYS A 701 -9.43 25.64 -13.93
CA LYS A 701 -10.18 26.84 -13.51
C LYS A 701 -11.68 26.61 -13.64
N THR A 702 -12.34 26.23 -12.55
CA THR A 702 -13.77 26.47 -12.41
C THR A 702 -13.93 27.99 -12.44
N ARG A 703 -14.43 28.54 -13.55
CA ARG A 703 -15.02 29.87 -13.55
C ARG A 703 -16.37 29.77 -12.85
N SER A 704 -16.37 29.31 -11.60
CA SER A 704 -17.52 29.41 -10.72
C SER A 704 -17.65 30.88 -10.36
N ALA A 705 -18.82 31.45 -10.60
CA ALA A 705 -19.25 32.66 -9.90
C ALA A 705 -18.90 32.51 -8.41
N PRO A 706 -18.41 33.57 -7.74
CA PRO A 706 -17.88 33.45 -6.39
C PRO A 706 -18.97 32.92 -5.45
N VAL A 707 -18.86 31.64 -5.10
CA VAL A 707 -19.55 31.06 -3.95
C VAL A 707 -18.86 31.66 -2.74
N ALA A 708 -19.61 32.44 -1.97
CA ALA A 708 -19.12 33.05 -0.75
C ALA A 708 -18.52 31.99 0.17
N PRO A 709 -17.32 32.21 0.76
CA PRO A 709 -16.74 31.29 1.72
C PRO A 709 -17.64 31.12 2.95
N PRO A 710 -17.63 29.96 3.62
CA PRO A 710 -18.35 29.79 4.87
C PRO A 710 -17.88 30.81 5.90
N GLU A 711 -18.81 31.58 6.45
CA GLU A 711 -18.54 32.65 7.42
C GLU A 711 -17.71 32.12 8.60
N ALA A 712 -16.45 32.54 8.67
CA ALA A 712 -15.61 32.33 9.84
C ALA A 712 -16.14 33.22 10.98
N ARG A 713 -16.64 32.59 12.05
CA ARG A 713 -17.09 33.28 13.28
C ARG A 713 -16.05 34.34 13.71
N GLY A 714 -16.39 35.61 13.58
CA GLY A 714 -15.57 36.74 14.04
C GLY A 714 -15.06 37.72 12.96
N GLN A 715 -15.50 37.62 11.70
CA GLN A 715 -15.29 38.67 10.69
C GLN A 715 -16.28 39.83 10.86
N ARG A 716 -15.81 41.08 10.70
CA ARG A 716 -16.70 42.25 10.58
C ARG A 716 -17.35 42.24 9.18
N PRO A 717 -18.65 42.57 9.04
CA PRO A 717 -19.28 42.67 7.73
C PRO A 717 -18.51 43.67 6.84
N GLY A 718 -18.14 43.25 5.63
CA GLY A 718 -17.41 44.09 4.67
C GLY A 718 -15.88 44.16 4.86
N TRP A 719 -15.31 43.51 5.88
CA TRP A 719 -13.87 43.50 6.12
C TRP A 719 -13.22 42.15 5.72
N PRO A 720 -12.16 42.16 4.89
CA PRO A 720 -11.51 40.93 4.42
C PRO A 720 -10.68 40.20 5.49
N LEU A 721 -10.36 40.88 6.61
CA LEU A 721 -9.55 40.34 7.70
C LEU A 721 -10.42 39.90 8.89
N THR A 722 -10.05 38.81 9.55
CA THR A 722 -10.63 38.43 10.85
C THR A 722 -10.23 39.45 11.92
N ARG A 723 -10.96 39.51 13.05
CA ARG A 723 -10.60 40.38 14.18
C ARG A 723 -9.15 40.21 14.64
N ARG A 724 -8.63 38.98 14.60
CA ARG A 724 -7.26 38.68 15.02
C ARG A 724 -6.22 39.13 14.00
N GLU A 725 -6.51 38.97 12.71
CA GLU A 725 -5.67 39.48 11.63
C GLU A 725 -5.67 41.01 11.59
N LEU A 726 -6.78 41.66 11.93
CA LEU A 726 -6.87 43.12 12.03
C LEU A 726 -5.95 43.66 13.13
N GLN A 727 -5.93 43.04 14.31
CA GLN A 727 -5.01 43.41 15.40
C GLN A 727 -3.53 43.28 14.98
N VAL A 728 -3.20 42.23 14.23
CA VAL A 728 -1.85 42.03 13.69
C VAL A 728 -1.53 43.09 12.63
N ALA A 729 -2.48 43.42 11.74
CA ALA A 729 -2.32 44.46 10.74
C ALA A 729 -2.14 45.86 11.36
N GLU A 730 -2.82 46.16 12.47
CA GLU A 730 -2.66 47.40 13.24
C GLU A 730 -1.26 47.51 13.85
N ALA A 731 -0.79 46.45 14.51
CA ALA A 731 0.56 46.44 15.07
C ALA A 731 1.65 46.49 13.98
N VAL A 732 1.38 45.92 12.80
CA VAL A 732 2.24 46.09 11.61
C VAL A 732 2.27 47.56 11.16
N ALA A 733 1.13 48.25 11.14
CA ALA A 733 1.04 49.65 10.76
C ALA A 733 1.74 50.60 11.75
N GLU A 734 1.82 50.20 13.03
CA GLU A 734 2.60 50.88 14.07
C GLU A 734 4.12 50.60 13.99
N GLY A 735 4.57 49.82 13.00
CA GLY A 735 5.98 49.54 12.75
C GLY A 735 6.58 48.42 13.62
N MET A 736 5.74 47.66 14.34
CA MET A 736 6.22 46.59 15.22
C MET A 736 6.76 45.40 14.43
N SER A 737 7.78 44.74 14.98
CA SER A 737 8.33 43.45 14.51
C SER A 737 7.46 42.27 14.93
N ASN A 738 7.64 41.09 14.30
CA ASN A 738 6.89 39.88 14.69
C ASN A 738 7.10 39.48 16.15
N LYS A 739 8.27 39.80 16.71
CA LYS A 739 8.59 39.56 18.13
C LYS A 739 7.80 40.48 19.05
N GLU A 740 7.64 41.75 18.68
CA GLU A 740 6.87 42.74 19.45
C GLU A 740 5.36 42.47 19.36
N ILE A 741 4.87 42.11 18.17
CA ILE A 741 3.47 41.67 17.96
C ILE A 741 3.16 40.44 18.81
N ALA A 742 4.06 39.46 18.83
CA ALA A 742 3.92 38.26 19.64
C ALA A 742 3.84 38.57 21.14
N ALA A 743 4.67 39.50 21.62
CA ALA A 743 4.65 39.95 23.01
C ALA A 743 3.36 40.72 23.36
N GLN A 744 2.91 41.63 22.49
CA GLN A 744 1.71 42.44 22.72
C GLN A 744 0.41 41.62 22.67
N LEU A 745 0.35 40.65 21.76
CA LEU A 745 -0.84 39.82 21.56
C LEU A 745 -0.82 38.51 22.37
N VAL A 746 0.22 38.27 23.17
CA VAL A 746 0.43 37.07 24.00
C VAL A 746 0.33 35.78 23.15
N ILE A 747 1.12 35.72 22.07
CA ILE A 747 1.22 34.57 21.15
C ILE A 747 2.69 34.23 20.85
N SER A 748 2.94 33.09 20.20
CA SER A 748 4.30 32.76 19.75
C SER A 748 4.73 33.63 18.56
N GLN A 749 6.05 33.88 18.42
CA GLN A 749 6.60 34.62 17.26
C GLN A 749 6.21 33.96 15.93
N ARG A 750 6.22 32.61 15.87
CA ARG A 750 5.83 31.85 14.68
C ARG A 750 4.34 32.05 14.35
N THR A 751 3.49 32.19 15.36
CA THR A 751 2.07 32.50 15.17
C THR A 751 1.86 33.91 14.61
N ALA A 752 2.65 34.90 15.08
CA ALA A 752 2.62 36.25 14.51
C ALA A 752 3.12 36.28 13.06
N GLU A 753 4.17 35.51 12.73
CA GLU A 753 4.67 35.31 11.36
C GLU A 753 3.58 34.73 10.44
N THR A 754 2.94 33.63 10.86
CA THR A 754 1.85 33.01 10.11
C THR A 754 0.68 33.95 9.89
N HIS A 755 0.30 34.76 10.89
CA HIS A 755 -0.76 35.77 10.70
C HIS A 755 -0.38 36.85 9.68
N VAL A 756 0.87 37.31 9.67
CA VAL A 756 1.34 38.28 8.67
C VAL A 756 1.34 37.67 7.27
N GLU A 757 1.80 36.42 7.11
CA GLU A 757 1.74 35.70 5.82
C GLU A 757 0.31 35.49 5.33
N HIS A 758 -0.62 35.16 6.23
CA HIS A 758 -2.04 35.03 5.90
C HIS A 758 -2.65 36.37 5.46
N ILE A 759 -2.30 37.48 6.10
CA ILE A 759 -2.76 38.82 5.71
C ILE A 759 -2.23 39.17 4.31
N LEU A 760 -0.94 38.94 4.04
CA LEU A 760 -0.34 39.16 2.73
C LEU A 760 -1.03 38.32 1.64
N THR A 761 -1.31 37.05 1.93
CA THR A 761 -1.98 36.14 1.00
C THR A 761 -3.43 36.55 0.75
N LYS A 762 -4.16 36.96 1.79
CA LYS A 762 -5.58 37.38 1.68
C LYS A 762 -5.76 38.69 0.94
N LEU A 763 -4.80 39.62 1.05
CA LEU A 763 -4.85 40.94 0.42
C LEU A 763 -4.05 41.01 -0.90
N ASP A 764 -3.44 39.90 -1.31
CA ASP A 764 -2.55 39.81 -2.49
C ASP A 764 -1.39 40.84 -2.45
N PHE A 765 -0.74 40.94 -1.28
CA PHE A 765 0.37 41.85 -1.04
C PHE A 765 1.72 41.13 -1.00
N GLY A 766 2.74 41.77 -1.58
CA GLY A 766 4.11 41.27 -1.63
C GLY A 766 5.00 41.76 -0.48
N SER A 767 4.54 42.73 0.33
CA SER A 767 5.35 43.25 1.43
C SER A 767 4.52 43.74 2.62
N ARG A 768 5.13 43.64 3.82
CA ARG A 768 4.56 44.12 5.09
C ARG A 768 4.18 45.61 5.06
N THR A 769 4.91 46.42 4.29
CA THR A 769 4.64 47.86 4.13
C THR A 769 3.29 48.11 3.45
N GLN A 770 2.86 47.24 2.53
CA GLN A 770 1.56 47.37 1.85
C GLN A 770 0.38 47.16 2.81
N ILE A 771 0.56 46.34 3.86
CA ILE A 771 -0.46 46.16 4.92
C ILE A 771 -0.71 47.48 5.65
N ALA A 772 0.36 48.20 6.00
CA ALA A 772 0.27 49.49 6.68
C ALA A 772 -0.41 50.56 5.81
N THR A 773 -0.04 50.64 4.53
CA THR A 773 -0.63 51.59 3.57
C THR A 773 -2.12 51.30 3.34
N TRP A 774 -2.49 50.03 3.20
CA TRP A 774 -3.88 49.62 3.02
C TRP A 774 -4.76 49.96 4.23
N LEU A 775 -4.26 49.70 5.45
CA LEU A 775 -5.01 50.00 6.67
C LEU A 775 -5.24 51.50 6.86
N ALA A 776 -4.25 52.34 6.50
CA ALA A 776 -4.40 53.79 6.51
C ALA A 776 -5.45 54.28 5.50
N ALA A 777 -5.53 53.66 4.31
CA ALA A 777 -6.55 53.98 3.31
C ALA A 777 -7.97 53.61 3.80
N GLN A 778 -8.12 52.47 4.49
CA GLN A 778 -9.41 52.02 5.04
C GLN A 778 -9.91 52.92 6.18
N ARG A 779 -9.01 53.41 7.05
CA ARG A 779 -9.38 54.34 8.14
C ARG A 779 -9.81 55.72 7.61
N ASN A 780 -9.24 56.17 6.49
CA ASN A 780 -9.66 57.41 5.85
C ASN A 780 -11.05 57.29 5.19
N SER A 781 -11.40 56.13 4.63
CA SER A 781 -12.76 55.88 4.13
C SER A 781 -13.81 55.79 5.24
N GLU A 782 -13.48 55.24 6.41
CA GLU A 782 -14.40 55.20 7.55
C GLU A 782 -14.62 56.57 8.23
N SER A 783 -13.72 57.54 8.03
CA SER A 783 -13.87 58.90 8.61
C SER A 783 -14.70 59.86 7.74
N THR A 784 -15.09 59.42 6.52
CA THR A 784 -15.83 60.23 5.54
C THR A 784 -17.25 59.69 5.30
N THR A 785 -17.70 58.74 6.13
CA THR A 785 -19.06 58.18 6.16
C THR A 785 -19.63 58.35 7.56
#